data_AF-A0A5Z3M9A6-F1
#
_entry.id   AF-A0A5Z3M9A6-F1
#
_cell.length_a   1.000
_cell.length_b   1.000
_cell.length_c   1.000
_cell.angle_alpha   90.00
_cell.angle_beta   90.00
_cell.angle_gamma   90.00
#
_symmetry.space_group_name_H-M   'P 1'
#
loop_
_entity.id
_entity.type
_entity.pdbx_description
1 polymer ?
#
loop_
_entity_poly.entity_id
_entity_poly.type
_entity_poly.pdbx_seq_one_letter_code
_entity_poly.pdbx_strand_id
1 'polypeptide(L)'
;MSTQSKHLSSVLIEKNIEGFTLTYHQRLILRHSAENPCLWIGAGVADIDMFRGNFSIKDKLNEKIALTEATVSELPDGWLVQFSCGATISATLRISTDEAGRLTLDLQNDDLHHNRIWLRLAANPDDHIYGCGEQFSYFDLRGKPFPLWTSEQGVGRNKTSYVTWQADCKENAGGDYYWTFFPQPTFVSTQKYYCHVDNSCYMNFDFSAPEYHELALWEDKTTLRFECADTYIALLEKLTALLGRQPELPDWVYDGVTLGIQGGTEVCQQKLDTMRNAGVKVNGIWAQDWSGIRMTSFGKRVMWNWKWNSDNYPQLDSRIKQWKEEGVQFLSYINPYVASDKDLCAEAAKHGYLAKDATGGDYLVEFGEFYGGVVDLTNPEAYDWFKDVIKKNMIALGCSGWMADFGEYLPTDTYLHNGVSAEIMHNAWPALWAKCNYEALQETGKLGEILFFMRAGYTGSQKYSTMMWAGDQNVDWSLDDGLASVVPAALSLAMTGHGLHHSDIGGYTTLFDMKRSKELLLRWCDFSAFTPMMRTHEGNRPGDNWQFDGDAETIAHFARMTTVFTTLKPYLKQAVAQNAATGLPVMRPLFLHYENDAATYTLKYQYLLGQDLLVAPVHEQGRCDWTLYLPEDHWVNIWTGEAHHGGEITVDAPIGKPPVFYRAKSEWASLFASLRNI
;
A
#
# COMPACT_ATOMS: atom_id res chain seq x y z
N MET A 1 -36.93 -30.46 -28.99
CA MET A 1 -35.53 -30.49 -29.45
C MET A 1 -34.75 -29.50 -28.61
N SER A 2 -33.92 -30.03 -27.71
CA SER A 2 -32.72 -29.46 -27.09
C SER A 2 -32.72 -27.99 -26.63
N THR A 3 -33.19 -27.75 -25.40
CA THR A 3 -32.66 -26.68 -24.54
C THR A 3 -31.20 -27.00 -24.22
N GLN A 4 -30.25 -26.41 -24.95
CA GLN A 4 -28.84 -26.45 -24.54
C GLN A 4 -28.69 -25.66 -23.24
N SER A 5 -28.47 -26.38 -22.14
CA SER A 5 -27.89 -25.85 -20.92
C SER A 5 -26.62 -25.08 -21.31
N LYS A 6 -26.59 -23.77 -21.06
CA LYS A 6 -25.34 -23.01 -21.05
C LYS A 6 -24.56 -23.47 -19.82
N HIS A 7 -23.93 -24.64 -19.91
CA HIS A 7 -22.82 -24.95 -19.02
C HIS A 7 -21.80 -23.83 -19.20
N LEU A 8 -21.49 -23.12 -18.12
CA LEU A 8 -20.34 -22.23 -18.05
C LEU A 8 -19.12 -23.10 -18.34
N SER A 9 -18.59 -23.09 -19.58
CA SER A 9 -17.60 -24.07 -20.04
C SER A 9 -16.32 -24.10 -19.21
N SER A 10 -16.08 -23.06 -18.41
CA SER A 10 -14.95 -22.91 -17.49
C SER A 10 -15.27 -23.26 -16.03
N VAL A 11 -16.55 -23.38 -15.63
CA VAL A 11 -16.99 -23.69 -14.27
C VAL A 11 -17.66 -25.05 -14.23
N LEU A 12 -17.16 -25.94 -13.38
CA LEU A 12 -17.70 -27.29 -13.23
C LEU A 12 -18.03 -27.53 -11.75
N ILE A 13 -19.27 -27.97 -11.49
CA ILE A 13 -19.67 -28.51 -10.20
C ILE A 13 -19.92 -30.01 -10.33
N GLU A 14 -19.20 -30.81 -9.55
CA GLU A 14 -19.40 -32.26 -9.50
C GLU A 14 -20.04 -32.62 -8.18
N LYS A 15 -21.20 -33.28 -8.23
CA LYS A 15 -21.87 -33.82 -7.05
C LYS A 15 -21.29 -35.19 -6.77
N ASN A 16 -20.89 -35.44 -5.52
CA ASN A 16 -20.57 -36.78 -5.05
C ASN A 16 -21.59 -37.21 -3.99
N ILE A 17 -21.55 -38.47 -3.55
CA ILE A 17 -22.55 -39.04 -2.63
C ILE A 17 -22.60 -38.27 -1.29
N GLU A 18 -21.53 -37.57 -0.94
CA GLU A 18 -21.30 -36.96 0.37
C GLU A 18 -21.15 -35.42 0.34
N GLY A 19 -21.35 -34.76 -0.82
CA GLY A 19 -21.10 -33.33 -1.02
C GLY A 19 -20.84 -32.90 -2.47
N PHE A 20 -19.93 -31.93 -2.68
CA PHE A 20 -19.62 -31.39 -4.01
C PHE A 20 -18.18 -30.84 -4.15
N THR A 21 -17.71 -30.69 -5.38
CA THR A 21 -16.51 -29.93 -5.73
C THR A 21 -16.84 -28.83 -6.74
N LEU A 22 -16.15 -27.69 -6.64
CA LEU A 22 -16.21 -26.59 -7.60
C LEU A 22 -14.84 -26.40 -8.24
N THR A 23 -14.78 -26.52 -9.56
CA THR A 23 -13.57 -26.30 -10.35
C THR A 23 -13.77 -25.12 -11.29
N TYR A 24 -12.79 -24.23 -11.38
CA TYR A 24 -12.76 -23.09 -12.31
C TYR A 24 -11.48 -23.10 -13.12
N HIS A 25 -11.58 -23.23 -14.44
CA HIS A 25 -10.44 -23.42 -15.35
C HIS A 25 -9.45 -24.49 -14.85
N GLN A 26 -9.96 -25.65 -14.44
CA GLN A 26 -9.17 -26.78 -13.88
C GLN A 26 -8.54 -26.55 -12.50
N ARG A 27 -8.78 -25.39 -11.85
CA ARG A 27 -8.36 -25.15 -10.46
C ARG A 27 -9.49 -25.55 -9.53
N LEU A 28 -9.19 -26.40 -8.55
CA LEU A 28 -10.15 -26.74 -7.51
C LEU A 28 -10.30 -25.55 -6.57
N ILE A 29 -11.49 -24.95 -6.53
CA ILE A 29 -11.78 -23.76 -5.70
C ILE A 29 -12.44 -24.18 -4.39
N LEU A 30 -13.49 -25.01 -4.46
CA LEU A 30 -14.20 -25.51 -3.28
C LEU A 30 -14.25 -27.03 -3.27
N ARG A 31 -14.12 -27.61 -2.08
CA ARG A 31 -14.44 -29.01 -1.80
C ARG A 31 -15.28 -29.04 -0.54
N HIS A 32 -16.43 -29.69 -0.60
CA HIS A 32 -17.36 -29.82 0.50
C HIS A 32 -17.75 -31.28 0.70
N SER A 33 -17.70 -31.75 1.94
CA SER A 33 -18.43 -32.94 2.40
C SER A 33 -18.89 -32.74 3.85
N ALA A 34 -19.75 -33.64 4.34
CA ALA A 34 -20.18 -33.58 5.74
C ALA A 34 -19.02 -33.69 6.74
N GLU A 35 -17.98 -34.46 6.42
CA GLU A 35 -16.78 -34.61 7.26
C GLU A 35 -15.79 -33.45 7.09
N ASN A 36 -15.77 -32.82 5.92
CA ASN A 36 -14.87 -31.71 5.59
C ASN A 36 -15.68 -30.57 4.95
N PRO A 37 -16.48 -29.84 5.75
CA PRO A 37 -17.28 -28.76 5.23
C PRO A 37 -16.39 -27.61 4.75
N CYS A 38 -16.85 -26.88 3.74
CA CYS A 38 -16.17 -25.67 3.25
C CYS A 38 -16.69 -24.39 3.90
N LEU A 39 -17.79 -24.44 4.65
CA LEU A 39 -18.48 -23.26 5.17
C LEU A 39 -18.89 -23.44 6.63
N TRP A 40 -18.51 -22.45 7.44
CA TRP A 40 -19.06 -22.22 8.77
C TRP A 40 -19.69 -20.84 8.81
N ILE A 41 -20.78 -20.72 9.57
CA ILE A 41 -21.39 -19.44 9.91
C ILE A 41 -21.57 -19.35 11.42
N GLY A 42 -21.84 -18.16 11.93
CA GLY A 42 -22.12 -17.99 13.35
C GLY A 42 -22.20 -16.53 13.74
N ALA A 43 -22.05 -16.26 15.03
CA ALA A 43 -22.24 -14.95 15.61
C ALA A 43 -21.06 -14.58 16.52
N GLY A 44 -20.67 -13.32 16.50
CA GLY A 44 -19.66 -12.75 17.39
C GLY A 44 -19.87 -11.26 17.63
N VAL A 45 -19.24 -10.75 18.68
CA VAL A 45 -19.22 -9.32 19.00
C VAL A 45 -17.78 -8.85 18.92
N ALA A 46 -17.53 -7.81 18.11
CA ALA A 46 -16.22 -7.20 18.01
C ALA A 46 -15.84 -6.55 19.35
N ASP A 47 -14.63 -6.82 19.82
CA ASP A 47 -14.01 -6.17 20.98
C ASP A 47 -12.86 -5.31 20.45
N ILE A 48 -13.15 -4.03 20.24
CA ILE A 48 -12.27 -3.08 19.58
C ILE A 48 -11.85 -2.01 20.59
N ASP A 49 -10.56 -2.02 20.93
CA ASP A 49 -9.92 -0.93 21.65
C ASP A 49 -9.03 -0.14 20.70
N MET A 50 -9.24 1.17 20.64
CA MET A 50 -8.54 2.08 19.74
C MET A 50 -7.53 2.94 20.50
N PHE A 51 -6.23 2.74 20.26
CA PHE A 51 -5.14 3.49 20.90
C PHE A 51 -4.41 4.40 19.91
N ARG A 52 -4.96 5.57 19.58
CA ARG A 52 -4.29 6.52 18.66
C ARG A 52 -3.92 5.89 17.29
N GLY A 53 -4.72 4.95 16.82
CA GLY A 53 -4.60 4.28 15.51
C GLY A 53 -4.01 2.89 15.61
N ASN A 54 -3.54 2.52 16.79
CA ASN A 54 -3.06 1.19 17.12
C ASN A 54 -4.24 0.37 17.67
N PHE A 55 -4.88 -0.41 16.81
CA PHE A 55 -6.09 -1.14 17.17
C PHE A 55 -5.75 -2.46 17.88
N SER A 56 -6.44 -2.75 18.99
CA SER A 56 -6.57 -4.10 19.52
C SER A 56 -7.95 -4.62 19.15
N ILE A 57 -8.00 -5.60 18.25
CA ILE A 57 -9.25 -6.15 17.73
C ILE A 57 -9.30 -7.63 18.06
N LYS A 58 -10.33 -8.04 18.79
CA LYS A 58 -10.57 -9.43 19.17
C LYS A 58 -12.03 -9.79 18.92
N ASP A 59 -12.28 -11.07 18.70
CA ASP A 59 -13.64 -11.58 18.57
C ASP A 59 -14.11 -12.14 19.91
N LYS A 60 -15.23 -11.63 20.45
CA LYS A 60 -16.02 -12.34 21.46
C LYS A 60 -16.98 -13.26 20.72
N LEU A 61 -16.44 -14.41 20.31
CA LEU A 61 -17.15 -15.40 19.51
C LEU A 61 -18.24 -16.10 20.33
N ASN A 62 -19.49 -16.02 19.87
CA ASN A 62 -20.62 -16.71 20.50
C ASN A 62 -20.81 -18.10 19.89
N GLU A 63 -20.81 -18.17 18.56
CA GLU A 63 -21.12 -19.39 17.80
C GLU A 63 -20.23 -19.50 16.56
N LYS A 64 -19.77 -20.73 16.26
CA LYS A 64 -19.17 -21.11 14.97
C LYS A 64 -19.69 -22.50 14.61
N ILE A 65 -20.56 -22.56 13.61
CA ILE A 65 -21.38 -23.72 13.29
C ILE A 65 -21.02 -24.20 11.89
N ALA A 66 -20.64 -25.46 11.78
CA ALA A 66 -20.34 -26.09 10.50
C ALA A 66 -21.65 -26.36 9.74
N LEU A 67 -21.78 -25.86 8.52
CA LEU A 67 -22.89 -26.23 7.66
C LEU A 67 -22.49 -27.49 6.89
N THR A 68 -22.86 -28.66 7.41
CA THR A 68 -22.42 -29.97 6.91
C THR A 68 -23.32 -30.54 5.81
N GLU A 69 -24.53 -30.01 5.67
CA GLU A 69 -25.49 -30.42 4.64
C GLU A 69 -25.47 -29.41 3.49
N ALA A 70 -25.50 -29.89 2.24
CA ALA A 70 -25.53 -29.03 1.06
C ALA A 70 -26.41 -29.62 -0.05
N THR A 71 -27.32 -28.81 -0.59
CA THR A 71 -28.11 -29.16 -1.78
C THR A 71 -27.75 -28.24 -2.94
N VAL A 72 -27.41 -28.82 -4.08
CA VAL A 72 -27.02 -28.08 -5.30
C VAL A 72 -28.14 -28.10 -6.33
N SER A 73 -28.61 -26.92 -6.74
CA SER A 73 -29.58 -26.72 -7.82
C SER A 73 -29.00 -25.88 -8.96
N GLU A 74 -29.44 -26.14 -10.19
CA GLU A 74 -29.05 -25.35 -11.36
C GLU A 74 -29.93 -24.10 -11.48
N LEU A 75 -29.31 -22.98 -11.82
CA LEU A 75 -29.93 -21.71 -12.17
C LEU A 75 -29.68 -21.39 -13.65
N PRO A 76 -30.43 -20.46 -14.27
CA PRO A 76 -30.20 -20.06 -15.67
C PRO A 76 -28.78 -19.55 -15.96
N ASP A 77 -28.10 -19.02 -14.95
CA ASP A 77 -26.80 -18.36 -15.04
C ASP A 77 -25.72 -19.02 -14.16
N GLY A 78 -25.96 -20.23 -13.64
CA GLY A 78 -25.00 -20.97 -12.83
C GLY A 78 -25.67 -21.94 -11.86
N TRP A 79 -25.27 -21.88 -10.58
CA TRP A 79 -25.77 -22.81 -9.56
C TRP A 79 -26.12 -22.07 -8.26
N LEU A 80 -27.02 -22.68 -7.50
CA LEU A 80 -27.32 -22.31 -6.11
C LEU A 80 -26.99 -23.50 -5.23
N VAL A 81 -26.12 -23.29 -4.26
CA VAL A 81 -25.84 -24.22 -3.16
C VAL A 81 -26.56 -23.73 -1.92
N GLN A 82 -27.44 -24.55 -1.37
CA GLN A 82 -28.13 -24.30 -0.11
C GLN A 82 -27.43 -25.13 0.97
N PHE A 83 -26.75 -24.45 1.88
CA PHE A 83 -26.08 -25.07 3.03
C PHE A 83 -26.99 -25.06 4.25
N SER A 84 -26.94 -26.10 5.07
CA SER A 84 -27.69 -26.18 6.32
C SER A 84 -26.96 -26.94 7.44
N CYS A 85 -27.39 -26.67 8.67
CA CYS A 85 -27.13 -27.50 9.84
C CYS A 85 -28.44 -27.65 10.62
N GLY A 86 -29.10 -28.80 10.46
CA GLY A 86 -30.45 -28.98 10.99
C GLY A 86 -31.48 -28.09 10.29
N ALA A 87 -32.60 -27.81 10.97
CA ALA A 87 -33.75 -27.17 10.35
C ALA A 87 -33.75 -25.62 10.41
N THR A 88 -32.87 -25.01 11.21
CA THR A 88 -32.98 -23.58 11.59
C THR A 88 -31.79 -22.73 11.19
N ILE A 89 -30.70 -23.32 10.72
CA ILE A 89 -29.46 -22.61 10.39
C ILE A 89 -29.09 -22.94 8.95
N SER A 90 -28.98 -21.92 8.10
CA SER A 90 -28.72 -22.08 6.68
C SER A 90 -27.98 -20.89 6.07
N ALA A 91 -27.34 -21.12 4.94
CA ALA A 91 -26.77 -20.08 4.10
C ALA A 91 -26.94 -20.47 2.63
N THR A 92 -26.95 -19.48 1.76
CA THR A 92 -27.00 -19.71 0.31
C THR A 92 -25.72 -19.22 -0.34
N LEU A 93 -25.22 -19.97 -1.31
CA LEU A 93 -24.10 -19.60 -2.16
C LEU A 93 -24.55 -19.68 -3.62
N ARG A 94 -24.63 -18.52 -4.27
CA ARG A 94 -24.83 -18.43 -5.73
C ARG A 94 -23.46 -18.46 -6.40
N ILE A 95 -23.32 -19.38 -7.35
CA ILE A 95 -22.13 -19.56 -8.16
C ILE A 95 -22.50 -19.13 -9.58
N SER A 96 -21.87 -18.07 -10.08
CA SER A 96 -22.15 -17.54 -11.41
C SER A 96 -20.87 -17.01 -12.07
N THR A 97 -21.00 -16.44 -13.27
CA THR A 97 -19.94 -15.62 -13.85
C THR A 97 -20.42 -14.20 -14.09
N ASP A 98 -19.56 -13.21 -13.82
CA ASP A 98 -19.85 -11.82 -14.16
C ASP A 98 -19.74 -11.57 -15.69
N GLU A 99 -19.98 -10.33 -16.12
CA GLU A 99 -19.94 -9.94 -17.53
C GLU A 99 -18.56 -10.13 -18.19
N ALA A 100 -17.48 -10.14 -17.39
CA ALA A 100 -16.12 -10.39 -17.85
C ALA A 100 -15.74 -11.88 -17.81
N GLY A 101 -16.65 -12.76 -17.38
CA GLY A 101 -16.41 -14.20 -17.27
C GLY A 101 -15.67 -14.61 -16.00
N ARG A 102 -15.59 -13.74 -14.99
CA ARG A 102 -14.99 -14.06 -13.69
C ARG A 102 -15.92 -14.94 -12.90
N LEU A 103 -15.40 -15.98 -12.25
CA LEU A 103 -16.19 -16.75 -11.29
C LEU A 103 -16.59 -15.82 -10.15
N THR A 104 -17.89 -15.78 -9.85
CA THR A 104 -18.45 -15.01 -8.72
C THR A 104 -19.11 -15.98 -7.75
N LEU A 105 -18.80 -15.81 -6.46
CA LEU A 105 -19.37 -16.53 -5.33
C LEU A 105 -20.10 -15.53 -4.44
N ASP A 106 -21.42 -15.49 -4.52
CA ASP A 106 -22.25 -14.63 -3.67
C ASP A 106 -22.85 -15.46 -2.53
N LEU A 107 -22.38 -15.23 -1.32
CA LEU A 107 -22.79 -15.93 -0.12
C LEU A 107 -23.67 -15.03 0.74
N GLN A 108 -24.79 -15.56 1.23
CA GLN A 108 -25.72 -14.87 2.11
C GLN A 108 -26.17 -15.84 3.21
N ASN A 109 -25.96 -15.44 4.47
CA ASN A 109 -26.50 -16.13 5.63
C ASN A 109 -28.01 -15.85 5.74
N ASP A 110 -28.72 -16.75 6.40
CA ASP A 110 -30.16 -16.67 6.61
C ASP A 110 -30.63 -15.52 7.53
N ASP A 111 -29.81 -15.13 8.49
CA ASP A 111 -30.10 -14.11 9.49
C ASP A 111 -28.92 -13.16 9.72
N LEU A 112 -29.20 -11.87 9.90
CA LEU A 112 -28.20 -10.83 10.19
C LEU A 112 -27.47 -11.05 11.52
N HIS A 113 -28.06 -11.80 12.46
CA HIS A 113 -27.40 -12.18 13.71
C HIS A 113 -26.23 -13.15 13.45
N HIS A 114 -26.26 -13.91 12.36
CA HIS A 114 -25.13 -14.72 11.91
C HIS A 114 -24.09 -13.84 11.18
N ASN A 115 -23.45 -12.94 11.91
CA ASN A 115 -22.51 -11.95 11.41
C ASN A 115 -21.05 -12.46 11.30
N ARG A 116 -20.85 -13.78 11.20
CA ARG A 116 -19.55 -14.41 10.96
C ARG A 116 -19.65 -15.44 9.84
N ILE A 117 -18.68 -15.41 8.94
CA ILE A 117 -18.50 -16.40 7.87
C ILE A 117 -17.06 -16.91 7.94
N TRP A 118 -16.87 -18.23 7.81
CA TRP A 118 -15.57 -18.83 7.50
C TRP A 118 -15.73 -19.71 6.26
N LEU A 119 -15.07 -19.32 5.18
CA LEU A 119 -15.06 -20.04 3.91
C LEU A 119 -13.68 -20.66 3.67
N ARG A 120 -13.64 -21.97 3.39
CA ARG A 120 -12.42 -22.67 3.00
C ARG A 120 -12.33 -22.80 1.49
N LEU A 121 -11.26 -22.29 0.93
CA LEU A 121 -10.84 -22.50 -0.45
C LEU A 121 -9.84 -23.64 -0.48
N ALA A 122 -9.91 -24.54 -1.46
CA ALA A 122 -8.93 -25.62 -1.60
C ALA A 122 -7.55 -25.07 -1.99
N ALA A 123 -6.50 -25.68 -1.45
CA ALA A 123 -5.11 -25.32 -1.72
C ALA A 123 -4.25 -26.58 -1.84
N ASN A 124 -3.08 -26.46 -2.47
CA ASN A 124 -2.04 -27.49 -2.43
C ASN A 124 -0.94 -27.08 -1.44
N PRO A 125 -0.21 -28.02 -0.82
CA PRO A 125 0.87 -27.70 0.12
C PRO A 125 1.97 -26.79 -0.46
N ASP A 126 2.26 -26.92 -1.75
CA ASP A 126 3.35 -26.20 -2.43
C ASP A 126 2.92 -24.83 -3.00
N ASP A 127 1.66 -24.43 -2.86
CA ASP A 127 1.22 -23.12 -3.38
C ASP A 127 1.84 -21.98 -2.55
N HIS A 128 2.31 -20.93 -3.23
CA HIS A 128 2.65 -19.66 -2.58
C HIS A 128 1.48 -18.67 -2.75
N ILE A 129 1.38 -17.71 -1.83
CA ILE A 129 0.31 -16.71 -1.83
C ILE A 129 0.91 -15.31 -1.68
N TYR A 130 0.47 -14.37 -2.51
CA TYR A 130 0.97 -13.00 -2.51
C TYR A 130 -0.16 -11.98 -2.45
N GLY A 131 0.17 -10.75 -2.04
CA GLY A 131 -0.75 -9.61 -2.04
C GLY A 131 -1.24 -9.29 -0.64
N CYS A 132 -2.56 -9.32 -0.44
CA CYS A 132 -3.25 -8.82 0.75
C CYS A 132 -2.99 -7.32 1.03
N GLY A 133 -2.76 -6.53 -0.01
CA GLY A 133 -2.41 -5.12 0.10
C GLY A 133 -0.90 -4.91 0.23
N GLU A 134 -0.50 -4.02 1.14
CA GLU A 134 0.89 -3.69 1.46
C GLU A 134 1.35 -4.42 2.73
N GLN A 135 2.22 -5.42 2.56
CA GLN A 135 2.72 -6.30 3.60
C GLN A 135 4.23 -6.09 3.78
N PHE A 136 4.64 -5.74 4.99
CA PHE A 136 6.01 -5.27 5.29
C PHE A 136 6.93 -6.37 5.82
N SER A 137 6.37 -7.37 6.51
CA SER A 137 7.18 -8.47 7.08
C SER A 137 7.25 -9.68 6.18
N TYR A 138 6.24 -9.90 5.33
CA TYR A 138 6.13 -11.07 4.45
C TYR A 138 5.72 -10.64 3.04
N PHE A 139 6.24 -11.33 2.04
CA PHE A 139 5.77 -11.19 0.66
C PHE A 139 5.00 -12.45 0.24
N ASP A 140 5.63 -13.62 0.34
CA ASP A 140 4.89 -14.88 0.40
C ASP A 140 4.20 -15.00 1.76
N LEU A 141 2.87 -15.13 1.72
CA LEU A 141 1.97 -15.16 2.85
C LEU A 141 1.71 -16.59 3.34
N ARG A 142 2.16 -17.61 2.61
CA ARG A 142 1.89 -19.00 2.98
C ARG A 142 2.45 -19.34 4.36
N GLY A 143 1.67 -20.09 5.15
CA GLY A 143 2.06 -20.50 6.51
C GLY A 143 1.63 -19.56 7.64
N LYS A 144 0.94 -18.45 7.33
CA LYS A 144 0.54 -17.44 8.32
C LYS A 144 -0.91 -16.94 8.10
N PRO A 145 -1.59 -16.50 9.16
CA PRO A 145 -2.82 -15.71 9.06
C PRO A 145 -2.56 -14.21 8.98
N PHE A 146 -3.40 -13.50 8.25
CA PHE A 146 -3.34 -12.05 8.04
C PHE A 146 -4.71 -11.41 8.32
N PRO A 147 -4.88 -10.81 9.51
CA PRO A 147 -5.94 -9.85 9.77
C PRO A 147 -5.87 -8.69 8.76
N LEU A 148 -7.01 -8.35 8.19
CA LEU A 148 -7.17 -7.29 7.20
C LEU A 148 -7.99 -6.16 7.83
N TRP A 149 -7.26 -5.28 8.51
CA TRP A 149 -7.80 -4.12 9.19
C TRP A 149 -6.80 -2.98 9.10
N THR A 150 -7.18 -1.88 8.45
CA THR A 150 -6.28 -0.73 8.29
C THR A 150 -5.97 -0.14 9.67
N SER A 151 -4.71 0.20 9.91
CA SER A 151 -4.27 0.73 11.20
C SER A 151 -2.94 1.43 11.05
N GLU A 152 -2.45 2.08 12.11
CA GLU A 152 -1.03 2.40 12.18
C GLU A 152 -0.20 1.14 11.94
N GLN A 153 0.88 1.26 11.18
CA GLN A 153 1.64 0.10 10.70
C GLN A 153 2.54 -0.53 11.79
N GLY A 154 2.72 0.18 12.91
CA GLY A 154 3.46 -0.25 14.11
C GLY A 154 4.92 0.20 14.11
N VAL A 155 5.49 0.39 15.31
CA VAL A 155 6.89 0.80 15.51
C VAL A 155 7.72 -0.42 15.94
N GLY A 156 8.53 -0.93 15.02
CA GLY A 156 9.40 -2.10 15.17
C GLY A 156 8.77 -3.41 14.70
N ARG A 157 7.45 -3.58 14.88
CA ARG A 157 6.62 -4.62 14.25
C ARG A 157 7.01 -6.09 14.52
N ASN A 158 7.89 -6.32 15.48
CA ASN A 158 8.37 -7.65 15.86
C ASN A 158 8.47 -7.75 17.37
N LYS A 159 7.63 -8.58 17.98
CA LYS A 159 7.52 -8.73 19.44
C LYS A 159 8.82 -9.17 20.14
N THR A 160 9.83 -9.62 19.40
CA THR A 160 11.16 -9.94 19.95
C THR A 160 12.15 -8.77 19.93
N SER A 161 11.81 -7.67 19.25
CA SER A 161 12.64 -6.47 19.20
C SER A 161 12.39 -5.57 20.42
N TYR A 162 13.45 -4.90 20.88
CA TYR A 162 13.36 -4.02 22.04
C TYR A 162 12.48 -2.79 21.78
N VAL A 163 12.59 -2.20 20.58
CA VAL A 163 11.81 -1.01 20.20
C VAL A 163 10.30 -1.32 20.14
N THR A 164 9.91 -2.50 19.64
CA THR A 164 8.51 -2.95 19.66
C THR A 164 7.99 -3.06 21.09
N TRP A 165 8.76 -3.66 22.00
CA TRP A 165 8.38 -3.73 23.41
C TRP A 165 8.21 -2.32 24.03
N GLN A 166 9.12 -1.38 23.73
CA GLN A 166 9.02 0.00 24.24
C GLN A 166 7.77 0.72 23.72
N ALA A 167 7.44 0.54 22.44
CA ALA A 167 6.27 1.13 21.81
C ALA A 167 4.96 0.51 22.31
N ASP A 168 4.91 -0.81 22.50
CA ASP A 168 3.77 -1.51 23.11
C ASP A 168 3.47 -1.00 24.53
N CYS A 169 4.52 -0.76 25.33
CA CYS A 169 4.37 -0.23 26.69
C CYS A 169 3.80 1.20 26.76
N LYS A 170 3.74 1.93 25.65
CA LYS A 170 3.25 3.32 25.62
C LYS A 170 1.78 3.41 25.23
N GLU A 171 1.43 2.91 24.05
CA GLU A 171 0.08 3.06 23.45
C GLU A 171 -0.25 1.87 22.54
N ASN A 172 0.21 0.65 22.87
CA ASN A 172 0.06 -0.54 22.00
C ASN A 172 0.67 -0.33 20.58
N ALA A 173 1.65 0.57 20.46
CA ALA A 173 2.13 1.08 19.18
C ALA A 173 3.24 0.23 18.54
N GLY A 174 3.63 -0.89 19.15
CA GLY A 174 4.69 -1.73 18.61
C GLY A 174 4.26 -2.51 17.38
N GLY A 175 2.96 -2.82 17.26
CA GLY A 175 2.38 -3.57 16.16
C GLY A 175 2.91 -5.00 16.04
N ASP A 176 2.61 -5.67 14.93
CA ASP A 176 3.02 -7.05 14.65
C ASP A 176 3.20 -7.24 13.14
N TYR A 177 3.61 -8.44 12.72
CA TYR A 177 4.02 -8.72 11.34
C TYR A 177 2.97 -8.37 10.26
N TYR A 178 1.68 -8.44 10.60
CA TYR A 178 0.55 -8.19 9.70
C TYR A 178 0.04 -6.74 9.73
N TRP A 179 0.54 -5.90 10.63
CA TRP A 179 0.05 -4.53 10.77
C TRP A 179 0.45 -3.70 9.56
N THR A 180 -0.53 -2.96 9.03
CA THR A 180 -0.41 -2.14 7.82
C THR A 180 -1.57 -1.14 7.75
N PHE A 181 -1.30 0.02 7.17
CA PHE A 181 -2.32 1.01 6.80
C PHE A 181 -2.99 0.69 5.45
N PHE A 182 -2.49 -0.31 4.72
CA PHE A 182 -3.09 -0.75 3.45
C PHE A 182 -3.23 -2.27 3.38
N PRO A 183 -4.08 -2.89 4.23
CA PRO A 183 -4.51 -4.25 3.97
C PRO A 183 -5.54 -4.24 2.83
N GLN A 184 -5.66 -5.35 2.11
CA GLN A 184 -6.72 -5.51 1.12
C GLN A 184 -7.14 -6.97 1.03
N PRO A 185 -8.44 -7.29 0.90
CA PRO A 185 -8.93 -8.66 0.76
C PRO A 185 -8.78 -9.15 -0.69
N THR A 186 -7.54 -9.16 -1.17
CA THR A 186 -7.14 -9.60 -2.50
C THR A 186 -5.84 -10.37 -2.40
N PHE A 187 -5.79 -11.59 -2.96
CA PHE A 187 -4.54 -12.35 -3.04
C PHE A 187 -4.37 -13.03 -4.40
N VAL A 188 -3.13 -13.38 -4.71
CA VAL A 188 -2.72 -14.14 -5.89
C VAL A 188 -2.13 -15.47 -5.45
N SER A 189 -2.57 -16.56 -6.07
CA SER A 189 -2.02 -17.91 -5.86
C SER A 189 -1.11 -18.31 -7.02
N THR A 190 -0.08 -19.12 -6.75
CA THR A 190 0.77 -19.75 -7.78
C THR A 190 0.04 -20.73 -8.69
N GLN A 191 -1.21 -21.09 -8.38
CA GLN A 191 -2.12 -21.74 -9.34
C GLN A 191 -2.58 -20.80 -10.48
N LYS A 192 -2.10 -19.56 -10.49
CA LYS A 192 -2.34 -18.49 -11.47
C LYS A 192 -3.79 -18.01 -11.51
N TYR A 193 -4.35 -17.79 -10.34
CA TYR A 193 -5.60 -17.06 -10.15
C TYR A 193 -5.43 -15.97 -9.09
N TYR A 194 -6.25 -14.93 -9.18
CA TYR A 194 -6.46 -14.03 -8.06
C TYR A 194 -7.83 -14.30 -7.42
N CYS A 195 -7.96 -14.02 -6.13
CA CYS A 195 -9.22 -13.92 -5.43
C CYS A 195 -9.36 -12.49 -4.91
N HIS A 196 -10.50 -11.86 -5.15
CA HIS A 196 -10.87 -10.58 -4.55
C HIS A 196 -12.20 -10.73 -3.82
N VAL A 197 -12.29 -10.18 -2.61
CA VAL A 197 -13.53 -10.11 -1.83
C VAL A 197 -14.00 -8.66 -1.80
N ASP A 198 -15.25 -8.42 -2.18
CA ASP A 198 -15.80 -7.06 -2.35
C ASP A 198 -16.02 -6.33 -0.99
N ASN A 199 -16.10 -7.07 0.11
CA ASN A 199 -16.45 -6.55 1.44
C ASN A 199 -15.40 -5.58 2.02
N SER A 200 -15.83 -4.78 3.00
CA SER A 200 -14.96 -3.88 3.80
C SER A 200 -15.07 -4.11 5.31
N CYS A 201 -15.81 -5.15 5.75
CA CYS A 201 -15.73 -5.60 7.14
C CYS A 201 -14.31 -6.04 7.52
N TYR A 202 -14.09 -6.24 8.82
CA TYR A 202 -12.92 -6.97 9.28
C TYR A 202 -12.87 -8.36 8.63
N MET A 203 -11.68 -8.75 8.17
CA MET A 203 -11.43 -10.10 7.67
C MET A 203 -10.13 -10.65 8.26
N ASN A 204 -9.99 -11.97 8.25
CA ASN A 204 -8.72 -12.65 8.49
C ASN A 204 -8.53 -13.72 7.42
N PHE A 205 -7.48 -13.56 6.61
CA PHE A 205 -7.11 -14.53 5.60
C PHE A 205 -6.04 -15.46 6.16
N ASP A 206 -6.42 -16.70 6.42
CA ASP A 206 -5.53 -17.72 6.98
C ASP A 206 -4.99 -18.65 5.90
N PHE A 207 -3.70 -18.50 5.61
CA PHE A 207 -2.96 -19.31 4.65
C PHE A 207 -2.05 -20.35 5.32
N SER A 208 -2.26 -20.62 6.61
CA SER A 208 -1.41 -21.54 7.39
C SER A 208 -1.61 -23.01 7.08
N ALA A 209 -2.82 -23.40 6.66
CA ALA A 209 -3.13 -24.80 6.37
C ALA A 209 -2.55 -25.27 5.02
N PRO A 210 -2.03 -26.51 4.92
CA PRO A 210 -1.51 -27.04 3.65
C PRO A 210 -2.58 -27.28 2.57
N GLU A 211 -3.79 -27.67 2.97
CA GLU A 211 -4.83 -28.16 2.04
C GLU A 211 -5.95 -27.14 1.78
N TYR A 212 -5.95 -26.01 2.50
CA TYR A 212 -6.96 -24.97 2.30
C TYR A 212 -6.47 -23.58 2.73
N HIS A 213 -7.17 -22.56 2.27
CA HIS A 213 -7.12 -21.19 2.77
C HIS A 213 -8.45 -20.89 3.46
N GLU A 214 -8.44 -20.45 4.72
CA GLU A 214 -9.66 -20.10 5.46
C GLU A 214 -9.83 -18.58 5.46
N LEU A 215 -10.90 -18.09 4.85
CA LEU A 215 -11.26 -16.67 4.82
C LEU A 215 -12.35 -16.44 5.87
N ALA A 216 -12.00 -15.73 6.95
CA ALA A 216 -12.93 -15.31 7.98
C ALA A 216 -13.42 -13.89 7.71
N LEU A 217 -14.73 -13.64 7.81
CA LEU A 217 -15.35 -12.34 7.59
C LEU A 217 -16.32 -12.01 8.71
N TRP A 218 -16.35 -10.74 9.14
CA TRP A 218 -17.27 -10.24 10.16
C TRP A 218 -18.46 -9.52 9.53
N GLU A 219 -19.23 -10.27 8.74
CA GLU A 219 -20.45 -9.83 8.07
C GLU A 219 -21.36 -11.04 7.80
N ASP A 220 -22.64 -10.83 7.51
CA ASP A 220 -23.62 -11.88 7.21
C ASP A 220 -23.63 -12.31 5.73
N LYS A 221 -22.88 -11.62 4.88
CA LYS A 221 -22.81 -11.85 3.44
C LYS A 221 -21.45 -11.53 2.85
N THR A 222 -21.13 -12.11 1.71
CA THR A 222 -19.90 -11.81 0.99
C THR A 222 -20.00 -12.10 -0.50
N THR A 223 -19.24 -11.35 -1.30
CA THR A 223 -19.04 -11.61 -2.73
C THR A 223 -17.55 -11.80 -2.98
N LEU A 224 -17.19 -12.95 -3.56
CA LEU A 224 -15.82 -13.26 -3.98
C LEU A 224 -15.75 -13.37 -5.50
N ARG A 225 -14.67 -12.86 -6.08
CA ARG A 225 -14.40 -12.89 -7.52
C ARG A 225 -13.07 -13.58 -7.79
N PHE A 226 -13.05 -14.47 -8.78
CA PHE A 226 -11.85 -15.16 -9.22
C PHE A 226 -11.67 -15.03 -10.72
N GLU A 227 -10.42 -14.88 -11.13
CA GLU A 227 -10.05 -14.93 -12.54
C GLU A 227 -8.68 -15.59 -12.69
N CYS A 228 -8.51 -16.39 -13.74
CA CYS A 228 -7.27 -17.09 -14.04
C CYS A 228 -6.55 -16.47 -15.24
N ALA A 229 -5.24 -16.72 -15.34
CA ALA A 229 -4.44 -16.39 -16.50
C ALA A 229 -3.31 -17.42 -16.72
N ASP A 230 -2.69 -17.37 -17.90
CA ASP A 230 -1.57 -18.25 -18.24
C ASP A 230 -0.24 -17.79 -17.65
N THR A 231 -0.10 -16.49 -17.34
CA THR A 231 1.09 -15.88 -16.74
C THR A 231 0.68 -14.88 -15.65
N TYR A 232 1.59 -14.58 -14.72
CA TYR A 232 1.31 -13.57 -13.69
C TYR A 232 1.16 -12.17 -14.28
N ILE A 233 1.88 -11.84 -15.35
CA ILE A 233 1.74 -10.55 -16.06
C ILE A 233 0.31 -10.37 -16.57
N ALA A 234 -0.24 -11.39 -17.25
CA ALA A 234 -1.63 -11.36 -17.72
C ALA A 234 -2.64 -11.37 -16.57
N LEU A 235 -2.29 -12.02 -15.44
CA LEU A 235 -3.13 -12.02 -14.24
C LEU A 235 -3.23 -10.62 -13.61
N LEU A 236 -2.12 -9.88 -13.53
CA LEU A 236 -2.11 -8.50 -13.04
C LEU A 236 -2.84 -7.54 -14.00
N GLU A 237 -2.78 -7.79 -15.31
CA GLU A 237 -3.56 -7.04 -16.28
C GLU A 237 -5.07 -7.19 -16.04
N LYS A 238 -5.53 -8.42 -15.77
CA LYS A 238 -6.91 -8.72 -15.41
C LYS A 238 -7.31 -8.15 -14.05
N LEU A 239 -6.45 -8.26 -13.05
CA LEU A 239 -6.68 -7.72 -11.71
C LEU A 239 -6.83 -6.20 -11.75
N THR A 240 -5.95 -5.49 -12.45
CA THR A 240 -6.05 -4.04 -12.59
C THR A 240 -7.18 -3.59 -13.51
N ALA A 241 -7.66 -4.45 -14.42
CA ALA A 241 -8.92 -4.19 -15.15
C ALA A 241 -10.14 -4.24 -14.22
N LEU A 242 -10.08 -5.01 -13.13
CA LEU A 242 -11.09 -5.03 -12.07
C LEU A 242 -10.95 -3.82 -11.12
N LEU A 243 -9.74 -3.60 -10.58
CA LEU A 243 -9.51 -2.64 -9.48
C LEU A 243 -9.20 -1.21 -9.95
N GLY A 244 -8.77 -1.04 -11.20
CA GLY A 244 -8.28 0.20 -11.78
C GLY A 244 -6.76 0.26 -11.95
N ARG A 245 -6.31 1.23 -12.75
CA ARG A 245 -4.89 1.49 -13.05
C ARG A 245 -4.54 2.93 -12.68
N GLN A 246 -3.31 3.13 -12.21
CA GLN A 246 -2.77 4.46 -11.91
C GLN A 246 -2.50 5.24 -13.20
N PRO A 247 -2.60 6.58 -13.18
CA PRO A 247 -2.13 7.40 -14.30
C PRO A 247 -0.60 7.33 -14.46
N GLU A 248 -0.09 7.77 -15.60
CA GLU A 248 1.34 8.04 -15.74
C GLU A 248 1.79 9.16 -14.79
N LEU A 249 3.03 9.08 -14.31
CA LEU A 249 3.61 10.11 -13.44
C LEU A 249 3.97 11.38 -14.24
N PRO A 250 3.82 12.57 -13.63
CA PRO A 250 4.28 13.82 -14.23
C PRO A 250 5.77 13.77 -14.62
N ASP A 251 6.13 14.41 -15.74
CA ASP A 251 7.49 14.33 -16.28
C ASP A 251 8.58 14.88 -15.33
N TRP A 252 8.22 15.85 -14.49
CA TRP A 252 9.13 16.46 -13.52
C TRP A 252 9.57 15.49 -12.40
N VAL A 253 8.81 14.43 -12.14
CA VAL A 253 9.14 13.44 -11.10
C VAL A 253 10.50 12.79 -11.37
N TYR A 254 10.83 12.59 -12.64
CA TYR A 254 12.06 11.94 -13.06
C TYR A 254 13.29 12.88 -13.12
N ASP A 255 13.11 14.18 -12.80
CA ASP A 255 14.17 15.19 -12.94
C ASP A 255 15.07 15.34 -11.71
N GLY A 256 14.84 14.55 -10.65
CA GLY A 256 15.69 14.57 -9.46
C GLY A 256 15.01 14.12 -8.18
N VAL A 257 15.61 14.50 -7.05
CA VAL A 257 15.05 14.28 -5.71
C VAL A 257 14.13 15.42 -5.28
N THR A 258 13.03 15.07 -4.63
CA THR A 258 12.20 16.03 -3.88
C THR A 258 12.73 16.14 -2.45
N LEU A 259 13.17 17.33 -2.04
CA LEU A 259 13.72 17.56 -0.71
C LEU A 259 12.60 17.82 0.30
N GLY A 260 12.43 16.92 1.28
CA GLY A 260 11.59 17.14 2.46
C GLY A 260 12.26 18.12 3.41
N ILE A 261 11.70 19.32 3.57
CA ILE A 261 12.28 20.42 4.35
C ILE A 261 11.19 21.09 5.19
N GLN A 262 11.49 21.40 6.44
CA GLN A 262 10.62 22.22 7.30
C GLN A 262 11.31 23.51 7.75
N GLY A 263 10.52 24.47 8.22
CA GLY A 263 11.04 25.70 8.85
C GLY A 263 10.96 26.97 7.99
N GLY A 264 10.16 26.98 6.94
CA GLY A 264 9.81 28.20 6.22
C GLY A 264 10.59 28.47 4.94
N THR A 265 10.17 29.53 4.23
CA THR A 265 10.60 29.83 2.85
C THR A 265 12.11 30.01 2.70
N GLU A 266 12.77 30.72 3.64
CA GLU A 266 14.22 30.95 3.55
C GLU A 266 15.04 29.68 3.80
N VAL A 267 14.62 28.83 4.73
CA VAL A 267 15.29 27.55 5.01
C VAL A 267 15.19 26.64 3.78
N CYS A 268 14.01 26.58 3.16
CA CYS A 268 13.81 25.89 1.89
C CYS A 268 14.74 26.40 0.79
N GLN A 269 14.86 27.73 0.62
CA GLN A 269 15.74 28.33 -0.38
C GLN A 269 17.21 28.00 -0.12
N GLN A 270 17.70 28.16 1.11
CA GLN A 270 19.10 27.94 1.46
C GLN A 270 19.53 26.48 1.21
N LYS A 271 18.69 25.52 1.62
CA LYS A 271 18.95 24.09 1.39
C LYS A 271 18.86 23.73 -0.09
N LEU A 272 17.88 24.27 -0.83
CA LEU A 272 17.79 24.11 -2.28
C LEU A 272 19.07 24.59 -2.98
N ASP A 273 19.52 25.80 -2.66
CA ASP A 273 20.71 26.40 -3.26
C ASP A 273 21.96 25.58 -2.94
N THR A 274 22.10 25.14 -1.69
CA THR A 274 23.22 24.29 -1.24
C THR A 274 23.31 23.01 -2.07
N MET A 275 22.18 22.30 -2.24
CA MET A 275 22.15 21.05 -3.00
C MET A 275 22.39 21.26 -4.49
N ARG A 276 21.73 22.27 -5.10
CA ARG A 276 21.89 22.57 -6.53
C ARG A 276 23.30 23.05 -6.89
N ASN A 277 23.90 23.91 -6.05
CA ASN A 277 25.26 24.39 -6.26
C ASN A 277 26.31 23.27 -6.19
N ALA A 278 26.00 22.19 -5.47
CA ALA A 278 26.82 20.99 -5.40
C ALA A 278 26.52 19.96 -6.51
N GLY A 279 25.63 20.26 -7.45
CA GLY A 279 25.33 19.45 -8.62
C GLY A 279 24.21 18.41 -8.45
N VAL A 280 23.54 18.40 -7.29
CA VAL A 280 22.38 17.54 -7.02
C VAL A 280 21.23 17.89 -7.95
N LYS A 281 20.60 16.88 -8.55
CA LYS A 281 19.40 17.07 -9.37
C LYS A 281 18.20 17.15 -8.43
N VAL A 282 17.59 18.32 -8.33
CA VAL A 282 16.46 18.59 -7.43
C VAL A 282 15.25 18.96 -8.28
N ASN A 283 14.19 18.17 -8.19
CA ASN A 283 12.95 18.41 -8.93
C ASN A 283 11.88 19.13 -8.12
N GLY A 284 12.03 19.20 -6.80
CA GLY A 284 11.03 19.80 -5.94
C GLY A 284 11.43 19.95 -4.48
N ILE A 285 10.64 20.75 -3.78
CA ILE A 285 10.66 20.89 -2.33
C ILE A 285 9.33 20.40 -1.81
N TRP A 286 9.36 19.51 -0.83
CA TRP A 286 8.20 19.10 -0.06
C TRP A 286 8.28 19.70 1.34
N ALA A 287 7.29 20.52 1.70
CA ALA A 287 7.24 21.21 2.98
C ALA A 287 5.92 20.91 3.70
N GLN A 288 5.95 19.93 4.60
CA GLN A 288 4.74 19.50 5.30
C GLN A 288 4.21 20.57 6.28
N ASP A 289 5.06 21.45 6.81
CA ASP A 289 4.69 22.54 7.72
C ASP A 289 4.25 23.82 6.96
N TRP A 290 3.89 23.72 5.68
CA TRP A 290 3.32 24.82 4.87
C TRP A 290 2.09 25.47 5.52
N SER A 291 1.32 24.70 6.30
CA SER A 291 0.15 25.13 7.05
C SER A 291 0.48 25.63 8.46
N GLY A 292 1.75 25.60 8.85
CA GLY A 292 2.26 26.04 10.15
C GLY A 292 2.68 24.90 11.06
N ILE A 293 3.14 25.27 12.25
CA ILE A 293 3.75 24.37 13.23
C ILE A 293 2.88 24.34 14.50
N ARG A 294 2.66 23.14 15.03
CA ARG A 294 2.14 22.89 16.38
C ARG A 294 3.25 22.28 17.23
N MET A 295 3.52 22.87 18.39
CA MET A 295 4.44 22.29 19.37
C MET A 295 3.67 21.31 20.27
N THR A 296 4.20 20.10 20.44
CA THR A 296 3.71 19.07 21.36
C THR A 296 4.88 18.50 22.18
N SER A 297 4.62 17.73 23.23
CA SER A 297 5.70 17.01 23.95
C SER A 297 6.43 15.98 23.08
N PHE A 298 5.78 15.46 22.04
CA PHE A 298 6.38 14.55 21.05
C PHE A 298 7.41 15.25 20.15
N GLY A 299 7.26 16.56 19.95
CA GLY A 299 8.08 17.38 19.07
C GLY A 299 7.24 18.38 18.26
N LYS A 300 7.85 18.91 17.20
CA LYS A 300 7.14 19.72 16.20
C LYS A 300 6.20 18.83 15.40
N ARG A 301 4.95 19.23 15.27
CA ARG A 301 3.95 18.62 14.38
C ARG A 301 3.41 19.66 13.41
N VAL A 302 2.84 19.19 12.30
CA VAL A 302 2.15 20.03 11.32
C VAL A 302 0.87 20.61 11.93
N MET A 303 0.54 21.86 11.62
CA MET A 303 -0.75 22.46 11.97
C MET A 303 -1.83 21.96 11.01
N TRP A 304 -2.79 21.16 11.50
CA TRP A 304 -3.83 20.52 10.67
C TRP A 304 -4.97 21.47 10.33
N ASN A 305 -4.65 22.48 9.53
CA ASN A 305 -5.60 23.40 8.93
C ASN A 305 -5.07 23.78 7.55
N TRP A 306 -5.63 23.15 6.51
CA TRP A 306 -5.09 23.05 5.14
C TRP A 306 -5.18 24.35 4.34
N LYS A 307 -4.50 25.37 4.85
CA LYS A 307 -4.35 26.71 4.30
C LYS A 307 -2.89 27.11 4.49
N TRP A 308 -2.32 27.76 3.48
CA TRP A 308 -0.97 28.30 3.57
C TRP A 308 -0.84 29.26 4.76
N ASN A 309 0.19 29.04 5.58
CA ASN A 309 0.55 29.92 6.68
C ASN A 309 1.66 30.89 6.25
N SER A 310 1.29 32.14 6.00
CA SER A 310 2.21 33.19 5.55
C SER A 310 3.22 33.65 6.61
N ASP A 311 2.97 33.38 7.90
CA ASP A 311 3.91 33.71 8.97
C ASP A 311 5.08 32.71 8.97
N ASN A 312 4.80 31.42 8.76
CA ASN A 312 5.83 30.38 8.64
C ASN A 312 6.49 30.40 7.25
N TYR A 313 5.70 30.62 6.20
CA TYR A 313 6.14 30.63 4.81
C TYR A 313 5.84 31.98 4.14
N PRO A 314 6.55 33.08 4.48
CA PRO A 314 6.32 34.37 3.83
C PRO A 314 6.60 34.29 2.33
N GLN A 315 5.75 34.96 1.53
CA GLN A 315 5.84 35.08 0.07
C GLN A 315 5.79 33.75 -0.72
N LEU A 316 5.28 32.67 -0.13
CA LEU A 316 5.26 31.34 -0.76
C LEU A 316 4.56 31.34 -2.13
N ASP A 317 3.45 32.05 -2.27
CA ASP A 317 2.67 32.19 -3.50
C ASP A 317 3.50 32.70 -4.69
N SER A 318 4.36 33.69 -4.46
CA SER A 318 5.30 34.23 -5.46
C SER A 318 6.54 33.36 -5.61
N ARG A 319 7.03 32.75 -4.51
CA ARG A 319 8.21 31.89 -4.53
C ARG A 319 7.98 30.57 -5.26
N ILE A 320 6.79 29.97 -5.16
CA ILE A 320 6.41 28.78 -5.93
C ILE A 320 6.55 29.05 -7.44
N LYS A 321 6.16 30.24 -7.91
CA LYS A 321 6.29 30.62 -9.33
C LYS A 321 7.77 30.70 -9.75
N GLN A 322 8.60 31.33 -8.93
CA GLN A 322 10.05 31.44 -9.15
C GLN A 322 10.71 30.05 -9.19
N TRP A 323 10.42 29.19 -8.21
CA TRP A 323 10.92 27.81 -8.21
C TRP A 323 10.48 27.05 -9.45
N LYS A 324 9.23 27.20 -9.88
CA LYS A 324 8.72 26.53 -11.09
C LYS A 324 9.43 26.99 -12.37
N GLU A 325 9.75 28.28 -12.49
CA GLU A 325 10.56 28.83 -13.59
C GLU A 325 11.97 28.23 -13.63
N GLU A 326 12.50 27.83 -12.48
CA GLU A 326 13.80 27.16 -12.33
C GLU A 326 13.73 25.63 -12.39
N GLY A 327 12.55 25.05 -12.68
CA GLY A 327 12.34 23.60 -12.76
C GLY A 327 12.12 22.90 -11.43
N VAL A 328 11.86 23.64 -10.34
CA VAL A 328 11.64 23.11 -8.99
C VAL A 328 10.15 23.22 -8.64
N GLN A 329 9.52 22.07 -8.40
CA GLN A 329 8.14 22.00 -7.93
C GLN A 329 8.01 22.28 -6.43
N PHE A 330 6.83 22.73 -5.99
CA PHE A 330 6.49 22.79 -4.57
C PHE A 330 5.42 21.77 -4.24
N LEU A 331 5.65 20.99 -3.19
CA LEU A 331 4.74 19.99 -2.67
C LEU A 331 4.37 20.31 -1.21
N SER A 332 3.11 20.09 -0.86
CA SER A 332 2.56 20.41 0.46
C SER A 332 2.08 19.14 1.19
N TYR A 333 1.15 19.28 2.15
CA TYR A 333 0.63 18.19 2.97
C TYR A 333 -0.84 18.41 3.32
N ILE A 334 -1.64 17.35 3.32
CA ILE A 334 -3.03 17.34 3.80
C ILE A 334 -3.39 15.95 4.35
N ASN A 335 -4.31 15.89 5.30
CA ASN A 335 -4.94 14.65 5.77
C ASN A 335 -6.46 14.87 5.98
N PRO A 336 -7.30 13.83 6.17
CA PRO A 336 -8.76 13.96 6.22
C PRO A 336 -9.30 14.41 7.59
N TYR A 337 -8.45 14.97 8.45
CA TYR A 337 -8.85 15.58 9.73
C TYR A 337 -8.66 17.09 9.69
N VAL A 338 -9.35 17.81 10.58
CA VAL A 338 -9.22 19.27 10.74
C VAL A 338 -9.09 19.63 12.22
N ALA A 339 -8.05 20.39 12.59
CA ALA A 339 -7.79 20.73 13.98
C ALA A 339 -8.94 21.54 14.60
N SER A 340 -9.41 21.12 15.78
CA SER A 340 -10.61 21.67 16.42
C SER A 340 -10.50 23.14 16.81
N ASP A 341 -9.27 23.65 16.94
CA ASP A 341 -8.93 25.03 17.30
C ASP A 341 -8.67 25.94 16.08
N LYS A 342 -9.11 25.54 14.86
CA LYS A 342 -8.85 26.24 13.59
C LYS A 342 -10.06 26.38 12.67
N ASP A 343 -9.91 27.27 11.68
CA ASP A 343 -10.95 27.73 10.75
C ASP A 343 -11.72 26.59 10.09
N LEU A 344 -11.04 25.62 9.47
CA LEU A 344 -11.71 24.58 8.68
C LEU A 344 -12.59 23.67 9.54
N CYS A 345 -12.18 23.40 10.79
CA CYS A 345 -13.02 22.63 11.70
C CYS A 345 -14.25 23.44 12.15
N ALA A 346 -14.09 24.73 12.42
CA ALA A 346 -15.22 25.60 12.77
C ALA A 346 -16.22 25.72 11.61
N GLU A 347 -15.73 25.80 10.37
CA GLU A 347 -16.56 25.78 9.16
C GLU A 347 -17.28 24.43 8.99
N ALA A 348 -16.56 23.32 9.14
CA ALA A 348 -17.12 21.97 9.04
C ALA A 348 -18.21 21.72 10.09
N ALA A 349 -17.96 22.09 11.35
CA ALA A 349 -18.93 21.98 12.44
C ALA A 349 -20.23 22.76 12.15
N LYS A 350 -20.10 23.99 11.63
CA LYS A 350 -21.25 24.84 11.29
C LYS A 350 -22.16 24.22 10.22
N HIS A 351 -21.61 23.48 9.27
CA HIS A 351 -22.37 22.88 8.17
C HIS A 351 -22.68 21.39 8.39
N GLY A 352 -22.27 20.81 9.52
CA GLY A 352 -22.49 19.38 9.80
C GLY A 352 -21.64 18.45 8.93
N TYR A 353 -20.42 18.87 8.59
CA TYR A 353 -19.50 18.11 7.74
C TYR A 353 -18.60 17.15 8.52
N LEU A 354 -18.69 17.12 9.84
CA LEU A 354 -17.93 16.21 10.69
C LEU A 354 -18.75 14.96 11.03
N ALA A 355 -18.07 13.81 11.11
CA ALA A 355 -18.65 12.59 11.65
C ALA A 355 -19.13 12.82 13.09
N LYS A 356 -20.11 12.04 13.55
CA LYS A 356 -20.75 12.24 14.85
C LYS A 356 -20.35 11.19 15.87
N ASP A 357 -20.48 11.53 17.14
CA ASP A 357 -20.46 10.57 18.25
C ASP A 357 -21.88 10.04 18.56
N ALA A 358 -21.97 9.08 19.50
CA ALA A 358 -23.24 8.48 19.91
C ALA A 358 -24.25 9.46 20.55
N THR A 359 -23.78 10.62 21.01
CA THR A 359 -24.63 11.68 21.59
C THR A 359 -25.13 12.67 20.53
N GLY A 360 -24.65 12.55 19.30
CA GLY A 360 -24.94 13.45 18.18
C GLY A 360 -24.01 14.66 18.09
N GLY A 361 -22.97 14.73 18.91
CA GLY A 361 -21.92 15.75 18.86
C GLY A 361 -20.93 15.52 17.71
N ASP A 362 -20.15 16.54 17.34
CA ASP A 362 -19.03 16.37 16.40
C ASP A 362 -17.95 15.47 17.01
N TYR A 363 -17.53 14.43 16.29
CA TYR A 363 -16.51 13.52 16.76
C TYR A 363 -15.12 14.15 16.69
N LEU A 364 -14.45 14.23 17.83
CA LEU A 364 -13.09 14.78 17.97
C LEU A 364 -12.11 13.70 18.40
N VAL A 365 -11.19 13.33 17.50
CA VAL A 365 -10.13 12.35 17.79
C VAL A 365 -8.98 13.04 18.52
N GLU A 366 -8.47 12.43 19.59
CA GLU A 366 -7.27 12.89 20.28
C GLU A 366 -6.00 12.36 19.58
N PHE A 367 -5.12 13.27 19.15
CA PHE A 367 -3.85 12.95 18.47
C PHE A 367 -2.61 13.19 19.35
N GLY A 368 -2.78 13.20 20.68
CA GLY A 368 -1.73 13.56 21.62
C GLY A 368 -1.56 15.07 21.73
N GLU A 369 -2.27 15.66 22.70
CA GLU A 369 -2.25 17.08 23.07
C GLU A 369 -3.04 18.04 22.15
N PHE A 370 -3.70 17.53 21.11
CA PHE A 370 -4.70 18.28 20.35
C PHE A 370 -5.77 17.35 19.78
N TYR A 371 -6.89 17.95 19.35
CA TYR A 371 -8.03 17.25 18.79
C TYR A 371 -8.22 17.59 17.31
N GLY A 372 -8.63 16.60 16.52
CA GLY A 372 -9.02 16.76 15.12
C GLY A 372 -10.45 16.28 14.89
N GLY A 373 -11.27 17.09 14.25
CA GLY A 373 -12.56 16.66 13.72
C GLY A 373 -12.36 15.74 12.51
N VAL A 374 -13.14 14.67 12.44
CA VAL A 374 -13.14 13.74 11.31
C VAL A 374 -14.06 14.28 10.22
N VAL A 375 -13.54 14.67 9.06
CA VAL A 375 -14.37 15.10 7.93
C VAL A 375 -15.17 13.91 7.42
N ASP A 376 -16.50 13.97 7.41
CA ASP A 376 -17.34 12.86 6.98
C ASP A 376 -17.37 12.74 5.46
N LEU A 377 -16.44 11.97 4.89
CA LEU A 377 -16.35 11.74 3.45
C LEU A 377 -17.55 10.97 2.87
N THR A 378 -18.44 10.42 3.72
CA THR A 378 -19.69 9.78 3.27
C THR A 378 -20.82 10.80 3.07
N ASN A 379 -20.68 12.00 3.63
CA ASN A 379 -21.56 13.12 3.36
C ASN A 379 -21.12 13.77 2.02
N PRO A 380 -21.96 13.74 0.97
CA PRO A 380 -21.58 14.29 -0.34
C PRO A 380 -21.19 15.77 -0.29
N GLU A 381 -21.84 16.58 0.55
CA GLU A 381 -21.53 18.00 0.68
C GLU A 381 -20.19 18.23 1.39
N ALA A 382 -19.89 17.45 2.43
CA ALA A 382 -18.61 17.52 3.12
C ALA A 382 -17.46 17.04 2.22
N TYR A 383 -17.68 15.98 1.46
CA TYR A 383 -16.75 15.46 0.47
C TYR A 383 -16.43 16.52 -0.61
N ASP A 384 -17.45 17.13 -1.20
CA ASP A 384 -17.27 18.18 -2.21
C ASP A 384 -16.60 19.44 -1.62
N TRP A 385 -16.97 19.81 -0.38
CA TRP A 385 -16.32 20.90 0.34
C TRP A 385 -14.82 20.64 0.54
N PHE A 386 -14.44 19.44 0.98
CA PHE A 386 -13.05 19.11 1.26
C PHE A 386 -12.23 18.97 -0.03
N LYS A 387 -12.83 18.44 -1.10
CA LYS A 387 -12.27 18.48 -2.45
C LYS A 387 -12.03 19.93 -2.91
N ASP A 388 -12.95 20.84 -2.61
CA ASP A 388 -12.81 22.27 -2.88
C ASP A 388 -11.71 22.94 -2.04
N VAL A 389 -11.47 22.49 -0.80
CA VAL A 389 -10.31 22.91 0.01
C VAL A 389 -9.01 22.58 -0.72
N ILE A 390 -8.86 21.35 -1.25
CA ILE A 390 -7.69 20.95 -2.06
C ILE A 390 -7.55 21.87 -3.29
N LYS A 391 -8.64 22.04 -4.05
CA LYS A 391 -8.64 22.86 -5.27
C LYS A 391 -8.23 24.31 -5.01
N LYS A 392 -8.80 24.94 -3.98
CA LYS A 392 -8.60 26.37 -3.68
C LYS A 392 -7.30 26.65 -2.93
N ASN A 393 -6.95 25.81 -1.95
CA ASN A 393 -5.85 26.13 -1.04
C ASN A 393 -4.51 25.51 -1.47
N MET A 394 -4.52 24.48 -2.32
CA MET A 394 -3.32 23.76 -2.74
C MET A 394 -3.09 23.90 -4.25
N ILE A 395 -4.05 23.47 -5.08
CA ILE A 395 -3.91 23.51 -6.55
C ILE A 395 -3.83 24.97 -7.02
N ALA A 396 -4.76 25.84 -6.61
CA ALA A 396 -4.76 27.24 -7.01
C ALA A 396 -3.60 28.06 -6.41
N LEU A 397 -3.02 27.62 -5.29
CA LEU A 397 -1.76 28.17 -4.76
C LEU A 397 -0.56 27.87 -5.68
N GLY A 398 -0.66 26.82 -6.49
CA GLY A 398 0.39 26.37 -7.41
C GLY A 398 1.17 25.16 -6.93
N CYS A 399 0.67 24.41 -5.94
CA CYS A 399 1.29 23.16 -5.51
C CYS A 399 1.23 22.14 -6.65
N SER A 400 2.36 21.50 -6.95
CA SER A 400 2.45 20.45 -7.97
C SER A 400 2.36 19.04 -7.37
N GLY A 401 2.11 18.95 -6.07
CA GLY A 401 1.91 17.69 -5.38
C GLY A 401 1.74 17.86 -3.88
N TRP A 402 1.46 16.77 -3.18
CA TRP A 402 1.39 16.74 -1.71
C TRP A 402 1.40 15.32 -1.17
N MET A 403 1.79 15.20 0.10
CA MET A 403 1.43 14.01 0.88
C MET A 403 -0.06 14.11 1.24
N ALA A 404 -0.86 13.15 0.78
CA ALA A 404 -2.24 12.95 1.20
C ALA A 404 -2.24 11.85 2.27
N ASP A 405 -1.96 12.26 3.49
CA ASP A 405 -1.65 11.38 4.61
C ASP A 405 -2.90 10.84 5.30
N PHE A 406 -2.71 9.87 6.19
CA PHE A 406 -3.72 9.14 6.95
C PHE A 406 -4.74 8.41 6.05
N GLY A 407 -5.82 7.93 6.68
CA GLY A 407 -6.89 7.15 6.07
C GLY A 407 -7.20 5.91 6.89
N GLU A 408 -6.18 5.39 7.58
CA GLU A 408 -6.19 4.16 8.38
C GLU A 408 -6.87 4.28 9.75
N TYR A 409 -7.40 5.47 10.07
CA TYR A 409 -7.71 5.80 11.45
C TYR A 409 -9.10 6.41 11.66
N LEU A 410 -10.12 5.87 10.99
CA LEU A 410 -11.52 6.17 11.28
C LEU A 410 -11.96 5.46 12.58
N PRO A 411 -12.38 6.15 13.65
CA PRO A 411 -12.83 5.48 14.86
C PRO A 411 -14.10 4.66 14.63
N THR A 412 -14.15 3.45 15.20
CA THR A 412 -15.24 2.48 14.99
C THR A 412 -16.54 2.84 15.71
N ASP A 413 -16.52 3.87 16.56
CA ASP A 413 -17.65 4.45 17.27
C ASP A 413 -18.09 5.81 16.68
N THR A 414 -17.63 6.14 15.47
CA THR A 414 -18.20 7.25 14.68
C THR A 414 -19.54 6.87 14.06
N TYR A 415 -20.39 7.87 13.90
CA TYR A 415 -21.67 7.79 13.22
C TYR A 415 -21.62 8.64 11.95
N LEU A 416 -21.80 7.99 10.81
CA LEU A 416 -21.56 8.56 9.48
C LEU A 416 -22.87 8.90 8.79
N HIS A 417 -22.83 9.90 7.91
CA HIS A 417 -23.98 10.43 7.18
C HIS A 417 -24.68 9.37 6.32
N ASN A 418 -23.96 8.42 5.74
CA ASN A 418 -24.55 7.35 4.95
C ASN A 418 -25.27 6.26 5.78
N GLY A 419 -25.17 6.30 7.11
CA GLY A 419 -25.79 5.33 8.02
C GLY A 419 -25.13 3.95 8.05
N VAL A 420 -24.00 3.74 7.36
CA VAL A 420 -23.22 2.50 7.42
C VAL A 420 -22.37 2.51 8.69
N SER A 421 -22.27 1.35 9.36
CA SER A 421 -21.43 1.20 10.55
C SER A 421 -19.98 1.61 10.26
N ALA A 422 -19.35 2.32 11.20
CA ALA A 422 -17.94 2.65 11.12
C ALA A 422 -17.06 1.39 11.12
N GLU A 423 -17.50 0.27 11.70
CA GLU A 423 -16.79 -1.03 11.60
C GLU A 423 -16.66 -1.55 10.15
N ILE A 424 -17.55 -1.12 9.26
CA ILE A 424 -17.48 -1.42 7.81
C ILE A 424 -16.76 -0.29 7.07
N MET A 425 -17.09 0.97 7.37
CA MET A 425 -16.52 2.11 6.67
C MET A 425 -15.05 2.36 6.99
N HIS A 426 -14.54 1.84 8.10
CA HIS A 426 -13.15 2.00 8.53
C HIS A 426 -12.16 1.56 7.46
N ASN A 427 -12.26 0.33 6.98
CA ASN A 427 -11.41 -0.18 5.92
C ASN A 427 -11.66 0.52 4.58
N ALA A 428 -12.87 0.99 4.30
CA ALA A 428 -13.17 1.71 3.04
C ALA A 428 -12.65 3.15 3.02
N TRP A 429 -12.30 3.72 4.17
CA TRP A 429 -11.93 5.13 4.34
C TRP A 429 -10.72 5.58 3.50
N PRO A 430 -9.60 4.83 3.43
CA PRO A 430 -8.44 5.24 2.66
C PRO A 430 -8.73 5.46 1.17
N ALA A 431 -9.50 4.56 0.53
CA ALA A 431 -9.82 4.67 -0.88
C ALA A 431 -10.82 5.81 -1.17
N LEU A 432 -11.72 6.10 -0.22
CA LEU A 432 -12.62 7.26 -0.31
C LEU A 432 -11.84 8.57 -0.19
N TRP A 433 -10.83 8.61 0.68
CA TRP A 433 -9.90 9.74 0.79
C TRP A 433 -9.04 9.91 -0.48
N ALA A 434 -8.53 8.80 -1.03
CA ALA A 434 -7.80 8.80 -2.31
C ALA A 434 -8.67 9.38 -3.44
N LYS A 435 -9.95 8.98 -3.50
CA LYS A 435 -10.90 9.46 -4.50
C LYS A 435 -11.13 10.98 -4.41
N CYS A 436 -11.21 11.54 -3.19
CA CYS A 436 -11.33 12.98 -2.99
C CYS A 436 -10.15 13.75 -3.61
N ASN A 437 -8.93 13.26 -3.41
CA ASN A 437 -7.71 13.85 -4.01
C ASN A 437 -7.69 13.68 -5.53
N TYR A 438 -8.03 12.48 -6.01
CA TYR A 438 -8.08 12.18 -7.45
C TYR A 438 -9.06 13.08 -8.19
N GLU A 439 -10.28 13.23 -7.67
CA GLU A 439 -11.31 14.07 -8.28
C GLU A 439 -10.95 15.55 -8.24
N ALA A 440 -10.23 16.03 -7.21
CA ALA A 440 -9.68 17.39 -7.22
C ALA A 440 -8.74 17.63 -8.42
N LEU A 441 -7.86 16.66 -8.72
CA LEU A 441 -7.00 16.70 -9.91
C LEU A 441 -7.81 16.56 -11.19
N GLN A 442 -8.76 15.63 -11.25
CA GLN A 442 -9.58 15.39 -12.43
C GLN A 442 -10.40 16.63 -12.83
N GLU A 443 -11.09 17.25 -11.87
CA GLU A 443 -11.93 18.44 -12.09
C GLU A 443 -11.12 19.69 -12.47
N THR A 444 -9.83 19.73 -12.12
CA THR A 444 -8.92 20.83 -12.48
C THR A 444 -8.06 20.51 -13.71
N GLY A 445 -8.23 19.34 -14.33
CA GLY A 445 -7.45 18.90 -15.48
C GLY A 445 -5.97 18.68 -15.17
N LYS A 446 -5.65 18.24 -13.94
CA LYS A 446 -4.27 18.11 -13.41
C LYS A 446 -3.76 16.68 -13.24
N LEU A 447 -4.54 15.67 -13.64
CA LEU A 447 -4.03 14.31 -13.76
C LEU A 447 -2.84 14.26 -14.74
N GLY A 448 -1.73 13.66 -14.33
CA GLY A 448 -0.48 13.63 -15.10
C GLY A 448 0.38 14.90 -14.99
N GLU A 449 -0.07 15.94 -14.27
CA GLU A 449 0.71 17.15 -13.99
C GLU A 449 1.05 17.30 -12.50
N ILE A 450 0.07 17.00 -11.63
CA ILE A 450 0.20 17.02 -10.17
C ILE A 450 0.33 15.59 -9.65
N LEU A 451 1.19 15.39 -8.65
CA LEU A 451 1.39 14.10 -7.99
C LEU A 451 1.06 14.20 -6.50
N PHE A 452 0.06 13.46 -6.04
CA PHE A 452 -0.09 13.20 -4.61
C PHE A 452 0.34 11.77 -4.26
N PHE A 453 0.73 11.56 -3.01
CA PHE A 453 1.14 10.25 -2.53
C PHE A 453 0.54 9.93 -1.17
N MET A 454 0.19 8.66 -0.97
CA MET A 454 -0.53 8.16 0.22
C MET A 454 0.23 6.99 0.85
N ARG A 455 0.07 6.80 2.16
CA ARG A 455 0.39 5.52 2.83
C ARG A 455 -0.81 4.60 2.86
N ALA A 456 -1.92 5.07 3.42
CA ALA A 456 -3.10 4.24 3.61
C ALA A 456 -3.78 3.89 2.29
N GLY A 457 -4.37 2.71 2.24
CA GLY A 457 -5.13 2.26 1.09
C GLY A 457 -6.13 1.17 1.44
N TYR A 458 -7.04 0.93 0.51
CA TYR A 458 -7.91 -0.24 0.48
C TYR A 458 -8.33 -0.48 -0.97
N THR A 459 -9.27 -1.40 -1.20
CA THR A 459 -9.86 -1.65 -2.52
C THR A 459 -10.30 -0.34 -3.19
N GLY A 460 -9.70 -0.04 -4.36
CA GLY A 460 -9.98 1.15 -5.16
C GLY A 460 -8.83 2.16 -5.18
N SER A 461 -7.89 2.09 -4.23
CA SER A 461 -6.68 2.92 -4.25
C SER A 461 -5.85 2.71 -5.53
N GLN A 462 -5.93 1.55 -6.18
CA GLN A 462 -5.31 1.27 -7.49
C GLN A 462 -5.74 2.25 -8.58
N LYS A 463 -6.97 2.76 -8.53
CA LYS A 463 -7.45 3.78 -9.46
C LYS A 463 -7.14 5.19 -8.97
N TYR A 464 -7.37 5.41 -7.69
CA TYR A 464 -7.50 6.76 -7.16
C TYR A 464 -6.19 7.32 -6.61
N SER A 465 -5.32 6.52 -6.01
CA SER A 465 -4.00 7.00 -5.56
C SER A 465 -3.05 7.13 -6.75
N THR A 466 -2.37 8.27 -6.86
CA THR A 466 -1.38 8.48 -7.94
C THR A 466 0.00 7.91 -7.61
N MET A 467 0.29 7.63 -6.33
CA MET A 467 1.55 7.06 -5.85
C MET A 467 1.37 6.53 -4.43
N MET A 468 1.93 5.36 -4.11
CA MET A 468 2.05 4.91 -2.73
C MET A 468 3.43 5.27 -2.15
N TRP A 469 3.46 5.52 -0.85
CA TRP A 469 4.68 5.61 -0.05
C TRP A 469 4.59 4.62 1.11
N ALA A 470 5.73 4.00 1.42
CA ALA A 470 5.86 2.92 2.40
C ALA A 470 5.56 3.29 3.86
N GLY A 471 5.12 4.51 4.17
CA GLY A 471 4.83 4.89 5.55
C GLY A 471 6.06 5.09 6.42
N ASP A 472 5.86 4.85 7.72
CA ASP A 472 6.72 5.35 8.78
C ASP A 472 7.78 4.35 9.25
N GLN A 473 8.68 3.91 8.35
CA GLN A 473 9.79 3.04 8.77
C GLN A 473 10.63 3.68 9.89
N ASN A 474 11.19 2.83 10.76
CA ASN A 474 12.21 3.23 11.71
C ASN A 474 13.47 3.72 11.01
N VAL A 475 14.18 4.63 11.68
CA VAL A 475 15.52 5.06 11.27
C VAL A 475 16.59 4.02 11.66
N ASP A 476 16.36 2.75 11.31
CA ASP A 476 17.21 1.60 11.64
C ASP A 476 17.37 0.59 10.47
N TRP A 477 17.97 -0.56 10.77
CA TRP A 477 18.27 -1.66 9.84
C TRP A 477 17.43 -2.91 10.11
N SER A 478 16.33 -2.80 10.85
CA SER A 478 15.49 -3.94 11.21
C SER A 478 14.79 -4.51 9.96
N LEU A 479 14.55 -5.82 9.97
CA LEU A 479 13.90 -6.51 8.85
C LEU A 479 12.42 -6.16 8.71
N ASP A 480 11.75 -5.97 9.85
CA ASP A 480 10.31 -5.77 9.92
C ASP A 480 9.92 -4.30 9.80
N ASP A 481 10.82 -3.35 10.07
CA ASP A 481 10.45 -1.92 10.09
C ASP A 481 11.56 -0.94 9.65
N GLY A 482 12.73 -1.44 9.26
CA GLY A 482 13.83 -0.63 8.70
C GLY A 482 13.79 -0.60 7.17
N LEU A 483 14.93 -0.29 6.55
CA LEU A 483 15.06 -0.22 5.08
C LEU A 483 14.53 -1.48 4.37
N ALA A 484 14.76 -2.66 4.94
CA ALA A 484 14.41 -3.94 4.32
C ALA A 484 12.91 -4.11 4.09
N SER A 485 12.06 -3.57 4.99
CA SER A 485 10.61 -3.80 4.98
C SER A 485 9.91 -3.12 3.80
N VAL A 486 10.58 -2.14 3.17
CA VAL A 486 10.05 -1.44 1.99
C VAL A 486 9.93 -2.35 0.77
N VAL A 487 10.84 -3.32 0.61
CA VAL A 487 10.82 -4.20 -0.57
C VAL A 487 9.60 -5.14 -0.56
N PRO A 488 9.32 -5.94 0.48
CA PRO A 488 8.10 -6.74 0.51
C PRO A 488 6.83 -5.87 0.44
N ALA A 489 6.85 -4.65 0.98
CA ALA A 489 5.73 -3.70 0.84
C ALA A 489 5.47 -3.32 -0.63
N ALA A 490 6.52 -2.96 -1.38
CA ALA A 490 6.40 -2.68 -2.81
C ALA A 490 5.93 -3.90 -3.61
N LEU A 491 6.45 -5.10 -3.31
CA LEU A 491 6.15 -6.33 -4.03
C LEU A 491 4.73 -6.86 -3.75
N SER A 492 4.27 -6.76 -2.51
CA SER A 492 2.90 -7.14 -2.13
C SER A 492 1.87 -6.20 -2.78
N LEU A 493 2.14 -4.89 -2.82
CA LEU A 493 1.29 -3.94 -3.55
C LEU A 493 1.29 -4.17 -5.07
N ALA A 494 2.46 -4.49 -5.63
CA ALA A 494 2.57 -4.88 -7.03
C ALA A 494 1.66 -6.08 -7.36
N MET A 495 1.61 -7.09 -6.48
CA MET A 495 0.71 -8.24 -6.61
C MET A 495 -0.75 -7.94 -6.28
N THR A 496 -1.03 -6.74 -5.74
CA THR A 496 -2.37 -6.21 -5.45
C THR A 496 -2.78 -5.11 -6.45
N GLY A 497 -2.05 -4.94 -7.55
CA GLY A 497 -2.41 -4.05 -8.67
C GLY A 497 -2.03 -2.57 -8.50
N HIS A 498 -1.20 -2.23 -7.52
CA HIS A 498 -0.62 -0.88 -7.41
C HIS A 498 0.88 -0.91 -7.70
N GLY A 499 1.29 -0.35 -8.84
CA GLY A 499 2.66 -0.51 -9.36
C GLY A 499 3.60 0.69 -9.18
N LEU A 500 3.14 1.75 -8.52
CA LEU A 500 3.92 2.96 -8.21
C LEU A 500 4.15 3.08 -6.71
N HIS A 501 5.41 3.00 -6.27
CA HIS A 501 5.78 2.94 -4.85
C HIS A 501 7.13 3.61 -4.59
N HIS A 502 7.28 4.23 -3.41
CA HIS A 502 8.56 4.77 -2.92
C HIS A 502 8.61 4.75 -1.38
N SER A 503 9.73 5.15 -0.78
CA SER A 503 9.89 5.30 0.68
C SER A 503 10.58 6.62 1.02
N ASP A 504 10.52 7.02 2.30
CA ASP A 504 11.32 8.13 2.81
C ASP A 504 12.81 7.75 2.76
N ILE A 505 13.61 8.50 2.01
CA ILE A 505 15.07 8.30 2.01
C ILE A 505 15.60 8.55 3.43
N GLY A 506 15.93 7.45 4.12
CA GLY A 506 16.44 7.42 5.48
C GLY A 506 15.43 7.00 6.56
N GLY A 507 14.19 6.64 6.20
CA GLY A 507 13.12 6.31 7.15
C GLY A 507 12.53 7.53 7.83
N TYR A 508 11.68 7.34 8.84
CA TYR A 508 10.92 8.41 9.50
C TYR A 508 11.00 8.34 11.03
N THR A 509 10.61 7.21 11.61
CA THR A 509 10.32 7.07 13.04
C THR A 509 11.60 7.15 13.87
N THR A 510 11.68 8.21 14.67
CA THR A 510 12.84 8.59 15.50
C THR A 510 12.40 8.68 16.95
N LEU A 511 12.45 7.53 17.64
CA LEU A 511 12.03 7.35 19.03
C LEU A 511 12.99 6.41 19.76
N PHE A 512 12.90 6.36 21.09
CA PHE A 512 13.59 5.35 21.89
C PHE A 512 15.09 5.21 21.58
N ASP A 513 15.79 6.35 21.49
CA ASP A 513 17.22 6.46 21.15
C ASP A 513 17.61 6.08 19.71
N MET A 514 16.66 5.67 18.86
CA MET A 514 16.90 5.53 17.42
C MET A 514 17.22 6.88 16.80
N LYS A 515 18.29 6.91 16.01
CA LYS A 515 18.77 8.09 15.28
C LYS A 515 19.28 7.67 13.92
N ARG A 516 18.83 8.35 12.88
CA ARG A 516 19.28 8.08 11.51
C ARG A 516 20.77 8.37 11.39
N SER A 517 21.55 7.34 11.07
CA SER A 517 22.96 7.50 10.78
C SER A 517 23.19 8.01 9.34
N LYS A 518 24.35 8.59 9.08
CA LYS A 518 24.80 8.90 7.71
C LYS A 518 24.75 7.66 6.82
N GLU A 519 25.29 6.54 7.31
CA GLU A 519 25.31 5.27 6.59
C GLU A 519 23.92 4.82 6.13
N LEU A 520 22.93 4.87 7.04
CA LEU A 520 21.55 4.50 6.71
C LEU A 520 20.96 5.43 5.65
N LEU A 521 21.17 6.75 5.79
CA LEU A 521 20.71 7.72 4.79
C LEU A 521 21.30 7.44 3.41
N LEU A 522 22.61 7.14 3.32
CA LEU A 522 23.27 6.90 2.04
C LEU A 522 22.85 5.57 1.41
N ARG A 523 22.67 4.50 2.20
CA ARG A 523 22.12 3.22 1.70
C ARG A 523 20.68 3.34 1.23
N TRP A 524 19.87 4.15 1.91
CA TRP A 524 18.52 4.42 1.46
C TRP A 524 18.49 5.27 0.19
N CYS A 525 19.41 6.23 0.05
CA CYS A 525 19.59 7.00 -1.19
C CYS A 525 19.99 6.09 -2.35
N ASP A 526 20.89 5.13 -2.11
CA ASP A 526 21.29 4.10 -3.08
C ASP A 526 20.07 3.29 -3.55
N PHE A 527 19.22 2.86 -2.62
CA PHE A 527 17.99 2.13 -2.92
C PHE A 527 16.99 2.97 -3.72
N SER A 528 16.63 4.15 -3.22
CA SER A 528 15.59 4.98 -3.84
C SER A 528 15.94 5.48 -5.24
N ALA A 529 17.23 5.55 -5.61
CA ALA A 529 17.66 5.86 -6.97
C ALA A 529 17.19 4.81 -8.00
N PHE A 530 16.79 3.62 -7.55
CA PHE A 530 16.24 2.52 -8.35
C PHE A 530 14.76 2.25 -8.01
N THR A 531 14.01 3.31 -7.72
CA THR A 531 12.54 3.32 -7.54
C THR A 531 11.94 4.44 -8.42
N PRO A 532 10.61 4.51 -8.66
CA PRO A 532 10.04 5.54 -9.54
C PRO A 532 10.08 6.97 -8.98
N MET A 533 10.42 7.18 -7.71
CA MET A 533 10.48 8.52 -7.10
C MET A 533 11.52 8.58 -5.97
N MET A 534 12.34 9.64 -5.97
CA MET A 534 13.25 9.96 -4.87
C MET A 534 12.66 11.10 -4.03
N ARG A 535 12.41 10.86 -2.74
CA ARG A 535 11.97 11.90 -1.79
C ARG A 535 12.60 11.70 -0.41
N THR A 536 13.08 12.78 0.20
CA THR A 536 13.61 12.74 1.57
C THR A 536 12.55 13.11 2.60
N HIS A 537 12.82 12.79 3.86
CA HIS A 537 12.05 13.27 5.00
C HIS A 537 12.98 13.56 6.18
N GLU A 538 12.77 14.66 6.89
CA GLU A 538 13.56 14.97 8.09
C GLU A 538 13.34 14.00 9.28
N GLY A 539 12.25 13.21 9.27
CA GLY A 539 11.75 12.44 10.40
C GLY A 539 10.95 13.29 11.41
N ASN A 540 10.34 12.65 12.40
CA ASN A 540 9.58 13.33 13.46
C ASN A 540 10.45 14.13 14.44
N ARG A 541 11.77 13.86 14.50
CA ARG A 541 12.76 14.61 15.29
C ARG A 541 13.95 15.03 14.42
N PRO A 542 13.81 16.08 13.59
CA PRO A 542 14.83 16.46 12.60
C PRO A 542 16.25 16.63 13.14
N GLY A 543 16.39 17.21 14.33
CA GLY A 543 17.69 17.52 14.94
C GLY A 543 18.45 16.31 15.50
N ASP A 544 17.80 15.16 15.66
CA ASP A 544 18.44 13.92 16.11
C ASP A 544 18.98 13.06 14.95
N ASN A 545 18.57 13.37 13.71
CA ASN A 545 18.85 12.58 12.53
C ASN A 545 19.89 13.22 11.63
N TRP A 546 20.71 12.40 10.99
CA TRP A 546 21.52 12.86 9.87
C TRP A 546 20.62 13.25 8.68
N GLN A 547 20.90 14.40 8.07
CA GLN A 547 20.11 14.95 6.96
C GLN A 547 20.92 14.99 5.66
N PHE A 548 20.23 15.17 4.53
CA PHE A 548 20.81 15.15 3.18
C PHE A 548 21.89 16.24 2.96
N ASP A 549 21.91 17.27 3.80
CA ASP A 549 22.88 18.37 3.78
C ASP A 549 23.82 18.34 5.00
N GLY A 550 23.95 17.20 5.68
CA GLY A 550 24.73 17.07 6.91
C GLY A 550 26.25 17.28 6.74
N ASP A 551 26.81 16.86 5.61
CA ASP A 551 28.19 17.18 5.21
C ASP A 551 28.39 17.11 3.69
N ALA A 552 29.59 17.50 3.23
CA ALA A 552 29.93 17.52 1.81
C ALA A 552 29.92 16.13 1.13
N GLU A 553 30.24 15.06 1.87
CA GLU A 553 30.23 13.70 1.33
C GLU A 553 28.78 13.23 1.12
N THR A 554 27.88 13.50 2.06
CA THR A 554 26.45 13.23 1.89
C THR A 554 25.89 14.00 0.70
N ILE A 555 26.19 15.29 0.55
CA ILE A 555 25.72 16.08 -0.59
C ILE A 555 26.26 15.51 -1.91
N ALA A 556 27.55 15.16 -1.96
CA ALA A 556 28.16 14.54 -3.15
C ALA A 556 27.54 13.18 -3.47
N HIS A 557 27.19 12.38 -2.45
CA HIS A 557 26.49 11.11 -2.61
C HIS A 557 25.11 11.30 -3.22
N PHE A 558 24.32 12.27 -2.71
CA PHE A 558 23.05 12.63 -3.32
C PHE A 558 23.23 13.13 -4.76
N ALA A 559 24.28 13.91 -5.06
CA ALA A 559 24.56 14.36 -6.42
C ALA A 559 24.82 13.17 -7.37
N ARG A 560 25.62 12.20 -6.93
CA ARG A 560 25.86 10.95 -7.66
C ARG A 560 24.56 10.19 -7.90
N MET A 561 23.81 9.89 -6.85
CA MET A 561 22.63 9.01 -6.96
C MET A 561 21.45 9.67 -7.67
N THR A 562 21.27 10.99 -7.53
CA THR A 562 20.28 11.72 -8.34
C THR A 562 20.68 11.80 -9.82
N THR A 563 21.98 11.83 -10.13
CA THR A 563 22.45 11.72 -11.53
C THR A 563 22.19 10.31 -12.09
N VAL A 564 22.39 9.25 -11.30
CA VAL A 564 21.98 7.88 -11.67
C VAL A 564 20.48 7.81 -11.95
N PHE A 565 19.64 8.28 -11.02
CA PHE A 565 18.18 8.28 -11.16
C PHE A 565 17.71 9.04 -12.40
N THR A 566 18.19 10.27 -12.61
CA THR A 566 17.82 11.09 -13.77
C THR A 566 18.30 10.51 -15.10
N THR A 567 19.43 9.78 -15.11
CA THR A 567 19.88 9.05 -16.30
C THR A 567 18.91 7.91 -16.63
N LEU A 568 18.30 7.28 -15.63
CA LEU A 568 17.28 6.22 -15.82
C LEU A 568 15.89 6.75 -16.22
N LYS A 569 15.66 8.08 -16.27
CA LYS A 569 14.38 8.70 -16.65
C LYS A 569 13.67 8.04 -17.84
N PRO A 570 14.27 7.84 -19.02
CA PRO A 570 13.56 7.26 -20.16
C PRO A 570 13.12 5.80 -19.92
N TYR A 571 13.93 5.02 -19.20
CA TYR A 571 13.60 3.64 -18.83
C TYR A 571 12.45 3.59 -17.81
N LEU A 572 12.52 4.43 -16.77
CA LEU A 572 11.47 4.55 -15.77
C LEU A 572 10.15 5.01 -16.38
N LYS A 573 10.17 5.98 -17.31
CA LYS A 573 8.98 6.42 -18.05
C LYS A 573 8.35 5.28 -18.85
N GLN A 574 9.14 4.42 -19.50
CA GLN A 574 8.62 3.25 -20.20
C GLN A 574 7.93 2.28 -19.22
N ALA A 575 8.55 2.00 -18.07
CA ALA A 575 7.96 1.12 -17.05
C ALA A 575 6.68 1.70 -16.44
N VAL A 576 6.63 3.01 -16.18
CA VAL A 576 5.43 3.70 -15.67
C VAL A 576 4.31 3.72 -16.72
N ALA A 577 4.63 3.89 -18.00
CA ALA A 577 3.66 3.78 -19.08
C ALA A 577 3.10 2.35 -19.20
N GLN A 578 3.93 1.32 -19.02
CA GLN A 578 3.47 -0.08 -18.94
C GLN A 578 2.52 -0.29 -17.74
N ASN A 579 2.84 0.28 -16.58
CA ASN A 579 1.96 0.24 -15.42
C ASN A 579 0.59 0.86 -15.69
N ALA A 580 0.56 2.08 -16.25
CA ALA A 580 -0.70 2.75 -16.58
C ALA A 580 -1.50 1.99 -17.67
N ALA A 581 -0.82 1.43 -18.66
CA ALA A 581 -1.44 0.78 -19.80
C ALA A 581 -2.00 -0.62 -19.46
N THR A 582 -1.25 -1.44 -18.71
CA THR A 582 -1.59 -2.86 -18.49
C THR A 582 -1.53 -3.28 -17.03
N GLY A 583 -1.21 -2.40 -16.09
CA GLY A 583 -1.07 -2.75 -14.68
C GLY A 583 0.20 -3.53 -14.34
N LEU A 584 1.19 -3.58 -15.26
CA LEU A 584 2.48 -4.21 -15.02
C LEU A 584 3.32 -3.30 -14.10
N PRO A 585 3.59 -3.69 -12.84
CA PRO A 585 4.19 -2.79 -11.85
C PRO A 585 5.62 -2.38 -12.21
N VAL A 586 6.09 -1.26 -11.66
CA VAL A 586 7.46 -0.76 -11.92
C VAL A 586 8.49 -1.56 -11.14
N MET A 587 8.23 -1.85 -9.86
CA MET A 587 9.02 -2.78 -9.04
C MET A 587 8.34 -4.15 -9.07
N ARG A 588 9.05 -5.17 -9.53
CA ARG A 588 8.47 -6.46 -9.93
C ARG A 588 9.05 -7.61 -9.13
N PRO A 589 8.23 -8.54 -8.65
CA PRO A 589 8.72 -9.84 -8.20
C PRO A 589 9.45 -10.55 -9.34
N LEU A 590 10.54 -11.24 -9.03
CA LEU A 590 11.37 -11.90 -10.05
C LEU A 590 10.55 -12.96 -10.83
N PHE A 591 9.65 -13.68 -10.15
CA PHE A 591 8.84 -14.72 -10.76
C PHE A 591 7.92 -14.20 -11.88
N LEU A 592 7.64 -12.88 -11.99
CA LEU A 592 6.89 -12.35 -13.13
C LEU A 592 7.57 -12.62 -14.47
N HIS A 593 8.90 -12.71 -14.48
CA HIS A 593 9.71 -12.91 -15.68
C HIS A 593 10.48 -14.23 -15.69
N TYR A 594 10.56 -14.88 -14.53
CA TYR A 594 11.30 -16.12 -14.32
C TYR A 594 10.37 -17.18 -13.67
N GLU A 595 9.17 -17.38 -14.23
CA GLU A 595 8.12 -18.24 -13.65
C GLU A 595 8.54 -19.71 -13.39
N ASN A 596 9.52 -20.22 -14.14
CA ASN A 596 10.01 -21.59 -14.00
C ASN A 596 11.11 -21.75 -12.93
N ASP A 597 11.50 -20.67 -12.28
CA ASP A 597 12.55 -20.65 -11.27
C ASP A 597 11.95 -20.63 -9.87
N ALA A 598 11.97 -21.80 -9.20
CA ALA A 598 11.37 -21.99 -7.88
C ALA A 598 11.97 -21.07 -6.80
N ALA A 599 13.26 -20.70 -6.91
CA ALA A 599 13.89 -19.84 -5.91
C ALA A 599 13.22 -18.45 -5.87
N THR A 600 12.77 -17.96 -7.02
CA THR A 600 12.22 -16.60 -7.15
C THR A 600 10.90 -16.36 -6.41
N TYR A 601 10.18 -17.43 -6.05
CA TYR A 601 8.91 -17.36 -5.33
C TYR A 601 9.07 -17.06 -3.82
N THR A 602 10.27 -17.27 -3.27
CA THR A 602 10.54 -17.07 -1.83
C THR A 602 11.37 -15.82 -1.52
N LEU A 603 11.83 -15.11 -2.56
CA LEU A 603 12.63 -13.89 -2.41
C LEU A 603 11.77 -12.74 -1.89
N LYS A 604 12.30 -12.01 -0.90
CA LYS A 604 11.61 -10.88 -0.26
C LYS A 604 12.30 -9.54 -0.46
N TYR A 605 13.63 -9.53 -0.54
CA TYR A 605 14.46 -8.33 -0.41
C TYR A 605 15.22 -7.96 -1.68
N GLN A 606 14.77 -8.48 -2.82
CA GLN A 606 15.27 -8.11 -4.15
C GLN A 606 14.12 -8.08 -5.15
N TYR A 607 14.25 -7.25 -6.16
CA TYR A 607 13.19 -7.00 -7.15
C TYR A 607 13.79 -6.72 -8.52
N LEU A 608 12.96 -6.82 -9.55
CA LEU A 608 13.27 -6.27 -10.86
C LEU A 608 12.71 -4.85 -10.95
N LEU A 609 13.53 -3.88 -11.31
CA LEU A 609 13.07 -2.55 -11.71
C LEU A 609 12.80 -2.59 -13.22
N GLY A 610 11.52 -2.53 -13.60
CA GLY A 610 11.11 -2.86 -14.95
C GLY A 610 11.45 -4.30 -15.31
N GLN A 611 11.82 -4.56 -16.56
CA GLN A 611 12.19 -5.89 -17.05
C GLN A 611 13.66 -6.25 -16.79
N ASP A 612 14.52 -5.25 -16.84
CA ASP A 612 15.90 -5.43 -17.30
C ASP A 612 16.93 -5.05 -16.24
N LEU A 613 16.50 -4.51 -15.09
CA LEU A 613 17.35 -4.25 -13.94
C LEU A 613 16.94 -5.13 -12.77
N LEU A 614 17.88 -5.84 -12.17
CA LEU A 614 17.72 -6.53 -10.89
C LEU A 614 18.41 -5.71 -9.80
N VAL A 615 17.71 -5.48 -8.69
CA VAL A 615 18.17 -4.68 -7.57
C VAL A 615 18.03 -5.49 -6.28
N ALA A 616 19.11 -5.60 -5.52
CA ALA A 616 19.14 -6.21 -4.19
C ALA A 616 19.73 -5.20 -3.18
N PRO A 617 18.91 -4.33 -2.57
CA PRO A 617 19.40 -3.28 -1.68
C PRO A 617 20.14 -3.84 -0.47
N VAL A 618 21.27 -3.22 -0.12
CA VAL A 618 21.97 -3.52 1.14
C VAL A 618 21.15 -2.98 2.29
N HIS A 619 20.59 -3.87 3.09
CA HIS A 619 19.69 -3.53 4.20
C HIS A 619 20.27 -3.88 5.58
N GLU A 620 21.58 -4.11 5.67
CA GLU A 620 22.29 -4.34 6.92
C GLU A 620 23.43 -3.34 7.10
N GLN A 621 23.67 -2.97 8.36
CA GLN A 621 24.73 -2.05 8.73
C GLN A 621 26.14 -2.67 8.55
N GLY A 622 27.12 -1.84 8.19
CA GLY A 622 28.54 -2.17 8.21
C GLY A 622 29.00 -3.05 7.05
N ARG A 623 28.13 -3.28 6.05
CA ARG A 623 28.42 -4.17 4.92
C ARG A 623 29.30 -3.51 3.87
N CYS A 624 30.29 -4.26 3.38
CA CYS A 624 31.13 -3.90 2.23
C CYS A 624 30.86 -4.78 1.00
N ASP A 625 30.14 -5.89 1.18
CA ASP A 625 29.70 -6.84 0.17
C ASP A 625 28.21 -7.16 0.35
N TRP A 626 27.62 -7.86 -0.61
CA TRP A 626 26.25 -8.32 -0.52
C TRP A 626 26.03 -9.62 -1.29
N THR A 627 25.27 -10.53 -0.68
CA THR A 627 24.87 -11.80 -1.28
C THR A 627 23.45 -11.69 -1.82
N LEU A 628 23.23 -12.17 -3.04
CA LEU A 628 21.93 -12.13 -3.70
C LEU A 628 21.76 -13.30 -4.67
N TYR A 629 20.53 -13.49 -5.15
CA TYR A 629 20.22 -14.48 -6.18
C TYR A 629 20.06 -13.81 -7.55
N LEU A 630 20.68 -14.38 -8.58
CA LEU A 630 20.39 -14.05 -9.98
C LEU A 630 19.63 -15.22 -10.61
N PRO A 631 18.46 -15.01 -11.24
CA PRO A 631 17.84 -16.04 -12.05
C PRO A 631 18.67 -16.27 -13.32
N GLU A 632 18.49 -17.41 -13.98
CA GLU A 632 19.22 -17.76 -15.20
C GLU A 632 18.99 -16.74 -16.34
N ASP A 633 19.98 -15.87 -16.55
CA ASP A 633 20.10 -14.93 -17.66
C ASP A 633 21.58 -14.49 -17.79
N HIS A 634 21.88 -13.61 -18.74
CA HIS A 634 23.17 -12.93 -18.84
C HIS A 634 23.10 -11.58 -18.14
N TRP A 635 23.60 -11.53 -16.91
CA TRP A 635 23.60 -10.33 -16.08
C TRP A 635 24.92 -9.58 -16.18
N VAL A 636 24.86 -8.25 -16.09
CA VAL A 636 26.03 -7.37 -16.05
C VAL A 636 25.92 -6.48 -14.84
N ASN A 637 26.92 -6.52 -13.96
CA ASN A 637 27.00 -5.59 -12.83
C ASN A 637 27.14 -4.15 -13.35
N ILE A 638 26.25 -3.27 -12.93
CA ILE A 638 26.13 -1.93 -13.51
C ILE A 638 27.34 -1.01 -13.22
N TRP A 639 28.10 -1.31 -12.16
CA TRP A 639 29.24 -0.50 -11.71
C TRP A 639 30.60 -1.01 -12.20
N THR A 640 30.75 -2.33 -12.38
CA THR A 640 32.02 -2.93 -12.83
C THR A 640 31.97 -3.28 -14.32
N GLY A 641 30.79 -3.63 -14.84
CA GLY A 641 30.63 -4.25 -16.15
C GLY A 641 30.97 -5.74 -16.17
N GLU A 642 31.19 -6.36 -15.01
CA GLU A 642 31.43 -7.79 -14.88
C GLU A 642 30.17 -8.59 -15.26
N ALA A 643 30.37 -9.67 -15.99
CA ALA A 643 29.30 -10.55 -16.43
C ALA A 643 29.07 -11.67 -15.41
N HIS A 644 27.80 -11.95 -15.12
CA HIS A 644 27.36 -13.01 -14.23
C HIS A 644 26.28 -13.87 -14.91
N HIS A 645 26.12 -15.09 -14.41
CA HIS A 645 25.07 -16.05 -14.80
C HIS A 645 24.16 -16.34 -13.60
N GLY A 646 23.15 -17.21 -13.78
CA GLY A 646 22.23 -17.57 -12.70
C GLY A 646 22.93 -18.23 -11.50
N GLY A 647 22.29 -18.11 -10.34
CA GLY A 647 22.75 -18.63 -9.05
C GLY A 647 22.92 -17.57 -7.98
N GLU A 648 23.29 -18.03 -6.78
CA GLU A 648 23.67 -17.15 -5.68
C GLU A 648 25.09 -16.60 -5.92
N ILE A 649 25.25 -15.29 -5.76
CA ILE A 649 26.53 -14.60 -5.92
C ILE A 649 26.76 -13.65 -4.75
N THR A 650 28.03 -13.33 -4.49
CA THR A 650 28.42 -12.24 -3.58
C THR A 650 29.25 -11.23 -4.34
N VAL A 651 28.93 -9.94 -4.20
CA VAL A 651 29.63 -8.85 -4.87
C VAL A 651 30.02 -7.76 -3.89
N ASP A 652 31.11 -7.05 -4.20
CA ASP A 652 31.45 -5.81 -3.50
C ASP A 652 30.29 -4.82 -3.64
N ALA A 653 29.88 -4.26 -2.52
CA ALA A 653 28.74 -3.36 -2.41
C ALA A 653 29.04 -2.16 -1.50
N PRO A 654 30.12 -1.38 -1.71
CA PRO A 654 30.32 -0.14 -0.96
C PRO A 654 29.17 0.84 -1.22
N ILE A 655 28.98 1.80 -0.32
CA ILE A 655 28.02 2.90 -0.51
C ILE A 655 28.28 3.59 -1.86
N GLY A 656 27.21 3.84 -2.62
CA GLY A 656 27.26 4.46 -3.95
C GLY A 656 27.45 3.48 -5.10
N LYS A 657 27.55 2.17 -4.79
CA LYS A 657 27.58 1.05 -5.73
C LYS A 657 26.67 -0.09 -5.22
N PRO A 658 25.35 0.13 -5.08
CA PRO A 658 24.43 -0.91 -4.63
C PRO A 658 24.43 -2.14 -5.55
N PRO A 659 24.08 -3.35 -5.07
CA PRO A 659 24.01 -4.55 -5.90
C PRO A 659 22.91 -4.41 -6.97
N VAL A 660 23.33 -4.01 -8.19
CA VAL A 660 22.45 -3.75 -9.32
C VAL A 660 23.04 -4.37 -10.58
N PHE A 661 22.20 -5.13 -11.27
CA PHE A 661 22.59 -5.87 -12.46
C PHE A 661 21.60 -5.58 -13.58
N TYR A 662 22.09 -5.49 -14.81
CA TYR A 662 21.21 -5.35 -15.98
C TYR A 662 21.36 -6.53 -16.93
N ARG A 663 20.30 -6.82 -17.69
CA ARG A 663 20.31 -7.88 -18.71
C ARG A 663 21.19 -7.45 -19.89
N ALA A 664 22.19 -8.26 -20.25
CA ALA A 664 23.14 -7.96 -21.31
C ALA A 664 22.46 -7.73 -22.68
N LYS A 665 21.30 -8.37 -22.90
CA LYS A 665 20.50 -8.27 -24.14
C LYS A 665 19.40 -7.22 -24.09
N SER A 666 19.35 -6.39 -23.04
CA SER A 666 18.37 -5.30 -22.96
C SER A 666 18.58 -4.30 -24.11
N GLU A 667 17.49 -3.80 -24.67
CA GLU A 667 17.51 -2.66 -25.60
C GLU A 667 18.06 -1.37 -24.94
N TRP A 668 18.02 -1.31 -23.61
CA TRP A 668 18.53 -0.23 -22.78
C TRP A 668 19.97 -0.46 -22.30
N ALA A 669 20.66 -1.53 -22.73
CA ALA A 669 22.01 -1.86 -22.26
C ALA A 669 23.02 -0.71 -22.42
N SER A 670 22.93 0.07 -23.50
CA SER A 670 23.78 1.26 -23.71
C SER A 670 23.53 2.35 -22.66
N LEU A 671 22.27 2.55 -22.25
CA LEU A 671 21.92 3.49 -21.18
C LEU A 671 22.51 3.01 -19.85
N PHE A 672 22.33 1.73 -19.51
CA PHE A 672 22.82 1.17 -18.26
C PHE A 672 24.35 1.18 -18.18
N ALA A 673 25.04 0.85 -19.27
CA ALA A 673 26.50 0.90 -19.34
C ALA A 673 27.06 2.32 -19.14
N SER A 674 26.28 3.37 -19.42
CA SER A 674 26.69 4.76 -19.20
C SER A 674 26.79 5.13 -17.71
N LEU A 675 26.01 4.45 -16.85
CA LEU A 675 25.97 4.72 -15.40
C LEU A 675 27.29 4.40 -14.69
N ARG A 676 28.10 3.50 -15.25
CA ARG A 676 29.45 3.19 -14.76
C ARG A 676 30.38 4.40 -14.72
N ASN A 677 30.14 5.39 -15.59
CA ASN A 677 30.99 6.57 -15.74
C ASN A 677 30.50 7.78 -14.93
N ILE A 678 29.38 7.65 -14.20
CA ILE A 678 28.84 8.69 -13.31
C ILE A 678 29.60 8.68 -11.98
#